data_AF-A0A1H3XSB2-F1
#
_entry.id   AF-A0A1H3XSB2-F1
#
_cell.length_a   1.000
_cell.length_b   1.000
_cell.length_c   1.000
_cell.angle_alpha   90.00
_cell.angle_beta   90.00
_cell.angle_gamma   90.00
#
_symmetry.space_group_name_H-M   'P 1'
#
loop_
_entity.id
_entity.type
_entity.pdbx_description
1 polymer ?
#
loop_
_entity_poly.entity_id
_entity_poly.type
_entity_poly.pdbx_seq_one_letter_code
_entity_poly.pdbx_strand_id
1 'polypeptide(L)'
;MNILKYSFMLLSSVTLAMSACGNDEPLVRYEPSEPGPGPDPGDEYIVVCDFETTDLGFKTNDALEYSVVENPDKQGGNTSDHYGQVISGGGQWELIYSEELTAPFDFTKDGAKFTMKVCSPKIGGKIYFKLEGSGVNAQEITDVASVSANRWETLTYDFTDRSLPDGKYNKIVLLFDAGETGSGEKWLFDDIFQMKGEGADPGPGPTPGEGQENYCDFETSDLEFQIAGSEDMKYEVIPNPVTDGNDSDHVGHVVTGSAQWELLYSKTLEKPFAFSKYGAEFSVKVHAPKAGASIYLKLESSAGAEAKEITSVTSTETGKWVTYTYDFASMNLPDYTYDRILLLFDAGVAVPGETWYFDDVTGPKGEKKPEPQPAQMIDFCNFEDVSMRFNINDSDRPMSFEVIENPYKTGINTSDHVGHVVSGGHQWELLWSDPISDPMVFSSSAVFTMKVRSPKANGKVYFKLEGNGATPQEITNVVVPNANEWTELTFDFSTRNLPDGKYTQIILLFDAGETGSGEDWYFDDIKGPDNKSGTLMQRVGDGPVLTYGADMPDWRREHIANAAILTPAESPDGKWRMYIRGSGYNPYGFYHDQIGLFTQEMNDFKPAGPWTEYPANPVIAHGEAGTCDELHLLDCAPCVGANGEVWFFYQAVRGTLDNKQGSLACRKSTDGGFGFSAGKMLRDGVGCSDAVYHDGKYYIYYGYGYGDGQLKIDCAVTSNPETLAGADIRTVLLPGGGPGDFDLKSVNGSRIFRLDGVDKWFMVYQGSDRHFDFPDRFHVAYSDDLLTWTKVQNPRPFFERGDAGRWDQGGIWFGEVFELDGTLYMYYEGWGCEGSVPDRDEPYFAGGHSSTGCASADKTAFLKWCRLE
;
A
#
# COMPACT_ATOMS: atom_id res chain seq x y z
N MET A 1 18.17 -7.46 52.64
CA MET A 1 17.21 -8.54 52.92
C MET A 1 15.98 -7.92 53.58
N ASN A 2 14.82 -8.14 52.98
CA ASN A 2 13.44 -7.89 53.43
C ASN A 2 12.83 -6.48 53.30
N ILE A 3 12.14 -6.28 52.17
CA ILE A 3 10.68 -6.13 51.96
C ILE A 3 9.89 -5.20 52.92
N LEU A 4 8.98 -4.44 52.29
CA LEU A 4 7.84 -3.62 52.78
C LEU A 4 8.11 -2.14 53.05
N LYS A 5 7.60 -1.29 52.15
CA LYS A 5 6.86 -0.09 52.54
C LYS A 5 6.06 0.51 51.37
N TYR A 6 4.79 0.79 51.67
CA TYR A 6 3.82 1.69 51.03
C TYR A 6 2.67 1.05 50.25
N SER A 7 1.65 0.68 51.03
CA SER A 7 0.24 0.66 50.64
C SER A 7 -0.45 1.93 51.14
N PHE A 8 -1.54 2.30 50.45
CA PHE A 8 -2.65 3.20 50.84
C PHE A 8 -2.44 4.72 50.74
N MET A 9 -2.93 5.30 49.64
CA MET A 9 -3.99 6.34 49.67
C MET A 9 -4.63 6.50 48.28
N LEU A 10 -5.82 5.91 48.13
CA LEU A 10 -6.81 6.25 47.11
C LEU A 10 -8.02 6.83 47.86
N LEU A 11 -8.77 7.74 47.21
CA LEU A 11 -10.01 8.43 47.60
C LEU A 11 -9.90 9.73 48.44
N SER A 12 -10.06 10.87 47.73
CA SER A 12 -11.00 11.92 48.16
C SER A 12 -11.48 12.81 46.98
N SER A 13 -12.69 12.50 46.52
CA SER A 13 -13.83 13.41 46.19
C SER A 13 -13.78 14.46 45.06
N VAL A 14 -14.64 14.21 44.08
CA VAL A 14 -15.26 15.13 43.10
C VAL A 14 -16.47 15.88 43.73
N THR A 15 -16.84 17.03 43.13
CA THR A 15 -18.10 17.84 43.16
C THR A 15 -18.26 19.02 44.14
N LEU A 16 -18.25 20.27 43.65
CA LEU A 16 -19.44 21.16 43.50
C LEU A 16 -19.11 22.50 42.80
N ALA A 17 -20.11 23.05 42.10
CA ALA A 17 -20.04 24.12 41.11
C ALA A 17 -20.41 25.54 41.62
N MET A 18 -20.11 26.54 40.77
CA MET A 18 -20.71 27.89 40.59
C MET A 18 -20.64 28.94 41.71
N SER A 19 -19.87 30.03 41.47
CA SER A 19 -20.41 31.40 41.25
C SER A 19 -19.29 32.45 41.25
N ALA A 20 -18.98 32.99 40.07
CA ALA A 20 -18.54 34.37 39.89
C ALA A 20 -18.68 34.78 38.40
N CYS A 21 -19.88 35.19 37.99
CA CYS A 21 -20.04 36.19 36.93
C CYS A 21 -19.60 37.55 37.51
N GLY A 22 -19.06 38.52 36.79
CA GLY A 22 -18.72 38.60 35.38
C GLY A 22 -17.96 39.92 35.15
N ASN A 23 -17.51 40.13 33.92
CA ASN A 23 -17.45 41.44 33.29
C ASN A 23 -17.37 41.22 31.78
N ASP A 24 -18.27 41.91 31.09
CA ASP A 24 -18.48 41.90 29.66
C ASP A 24 -17.25 42.43 28.90
N GLU A 25 -16.68 41.58 28.05
CA GLU A 25 -16.03 41.99 26.80
C GLU A 25 -16.43 40.98 25.69
N PRO A 26 -16.60 41.43 24.44
CA PRO A 26 -17.38 40.72 23.45
C PRO A 26 -16.73 39.39 23.06
N LEU A 27 -17.56 38.37 22.83
CA LEU A 27 -17.18 37.14 22.16
C LEU A 27 -16.54 37.48 20.80
N VAL A 28 -15.21 37.58 20.77
CA VAL A 28 -14.47 37.41 19.52
C VAL A 28 -14.61 35.93 19.19
N ARG A 29 -15.47 35.62 18.21
CA ARG A 29 -15.43 34.32 17.56
C ARG A 29 -14.00 34.11 17.08
N TYR A 30 -13.35 33.08 17.59
CA TYR A 30 -12.17 32.54 16.94
C TYR A 30 -12.69 31.80 15.70
N GLU A 31 -12.81 32.53 14.59
CA GLU A 31 -12.90 31.91 13.27
C GLU A 31 -11.56 31.18 13.04
N PRO A 32 -11.53 29.86 12.85
CA PRO A 32 -10.31 29.17 12.47
C PRO A 32 -9.78 29.84 11.20
N SER A 33 -8.46 30.09 11.14
CA SER A 33 -7.84 30.60 9.91
C SER A 33 -8.13 29.61 8.79
N GLU A 34 -8.95 30.02 7.84
CA GLU A 34 -9.20 29.23 6.64
C GLU A 34 -7.87 28.96 5.92
N PRO A 35 -7.71 27.76 5.33
CA PRO A 35 -6.56 27.48 4.48
C PRO A 35 -6.45 28.57 3.43
N GLY A 36 -5.24 29.08 3.20
CA GLY A 36 -5.02 30.09 2.17
C GLY A 36 -5.47 29.57 0.79
N PRO A 37 -5.68 30.47 -0.18
CA PRO A 37 -5.96 30.08 -1.55
C PRO A 37 -5.01 29.00 -2.03
N GLY A 38 -5.58 27.93 -2.59
CA GLY A 38 -4.82 26.99 -3.40
C GLY A 38 -4.04 27.75 -4.49
N PRO A 39 -2.87 27.24 -4.89
CA PRO A 39 -1.99 27.94 -5.83
C PRO A 39 -2.74 28.30 -7.12
N ASP A 40 -2.46 29.49 -7.65
CA ASP A 40 -2.72 29.86 -9.05
C ASP A 40 -2.26 28.69 -9.94
N PRO A 41 -2.93 28.39 -11.06
CA PRO A 41 -2.51 27.33 -11.96
C PRO A 41 -1.12 27.67 -12.51
N GLY A 42 -0.09 27.16 -11.82
CA GLY A 42 1.28 27.20 -12.27
C GLY A 42 1.45 26.30 -13.49
N ASP A 43 2.69 26.13 -13.94
CA ASP A 43 3.00 25.32 -15.12
C ASP A 43 2.58 23.85 -15.00
N GLU A 44 2.12 23.39 -13.83
CA GLU A 44 1.71 22.01 -13.50
C GLU A 44 0.25 21.66 -13.81
N TYR A 45 -0.64 22.62 -14.09
CA TYR A 45 -2.06 22.34 -14.32
C TYR A 45 -2.53 22.87 -15.69
N ILE A 46 -3.52 22.21 -16.27
CA ILE A 46 -4.32 22.74 -17.38
C ILE A 46 -5.69 23.12 -16.85
N VAL A 47 -6.05 24.37 -17.07
CA VAL A 47 -7.38 24.90 -16.72
C VAL A 47 -8.41 24.26 -17.65
N VAL A 48 -9.31 23.45 -17.08
CA VAL A 48 -10.44 22.87 -17.81
C VAL A 48 -11.70 23.71 -17.57
N CYS A 49 -11.94 24.15 -16.33
CA CYS A 49 -12.99 25.10 -15.97
C CYS A 49 -12.62 25.81 -14.66
N ASP A 50 -12.56 27.14 -14.67
CA ASP A 50 -12.32 27.98 -13.48
C ASP A 50 -13.35 29.11 -13.32
N PHE A 51 -14.34 29.17 -14.21
CA PHE A 51 -15.38 30.21 -14.30
C PHE A 51 -14.89 31.65 -14.50
N GLU A 52 -13.58 31.90 -14.47
CA GLU A 52 -12.97 33.21 -14.73
C GLU A 52 -12.42 33.34 -16.14
N THR A 53 -11.65 32.34 -16.56
CA THR A 53 -10.99 32.31 -17.86
C THR A 53 -11.63 31.29 -18.79
N THR A 54 -12.16 30.20 -18.23
CA THR A 54 -12.78 29.09 -18.94
C THR A 54 -14.05 28.65 -18.22
N ASP A 55 -15.19 28.75 -18.91
CA ASP A 55 -16.49 28.24 -18.47
C ASP A 55 -17.01 27.21 -19.48
N LEU A 56 -17.30 26.00 -19.01
CA LEU A 56 -17.84 24.92 -19.84
C LEU A 56 -19.36 25.04 -20.10
N GLY A 57 -20.05 25.94 -19.40
CA GLY A 57 -21.47 26.22 -19.60
C GLY A 57 -22.36 24.99 -19.36
N PHE A 58 -22.11 24.28 -18.25
CA PHE A 58 -22.76 23.00 -17.93
C PHE A 58 -24.30 23.03 -18.12
N LYS A 59 -24.84 21.91 -18.61
CA LYS A 59 -26.27 21.65 -18.77
C LYS A 59 -26.72 20.63 -17.72
N THR A 60 -28.00 20.65 -17.40
CA THR A 60 -28.62 19.69 -16.48
C THR A 60 -29.43 18.66 -17.28
N ASN A 61 -29.56 17.44 -16.76
CA ASN A 61 -30.41 16.39 -17.37
C ASN A 61 -31.82 16.31 -16.74
N ASP A 62 -32.01 16.87 -15.55
CA ASP A 62 -33.23 16.71 -14.74
C ASP A 62 -33.51 17.98 -13.89
N ALA A 63 -34.28 17.84 -12.81
CA ALA A 63 -34.81 18.91 -11.98
C ALA A 63 -33.78 19.67 -11.10
N LEU A 64 -32.51 19.28 -11.11
CA LEU A 64 -31.46 20.03 -10.43
C LEU A 64 -31.24 21.39 -11.10
N GLU A 65 -30.91 22.40 -10.30
CA GLU A 65 -30.57 23.74 -10.79
C GLU A 65 -29.05 23.92 -10.80
N TYR A 66 -28.52 24.47 -11.90
CA TYR A 66 -27.12 24.87 -12.03
C TYR A 66 -27.02 26.38 -12.29
N SER A 67 -26.11 27.07 -11.58
CA SER A 67 -25.78 28.46 -11.84
C SER A 67 -24.32 28.77 -11.52
N VAL A 68 -23.72 29.68 -12.27
CA VAL A 68 -22.45 30.33 -11.89
C VAL A 68 -22.77 31.53 -10.99
N VAL A 69 -22.11 31.63 -9.84
CA VAL A 69 -22.43 32.61 -8.78
C VAL A 69 -21.16 33.38 -8.42
N GLU A 70 -21.26 34.72 -8.27
CA GLU A 70 -20.17 35.53 -7.72
C GLU A 70 -19.81 35.05 -6.32
N ASN A 71 -18.52 34.84 -6.06
CA ASN A 71 -18.01 34.46 -4.77
C ASN A 71 -18.00 35.67 -3.81
N PRO A 72 -18.88 35.70 -2.78
CA PRO A 72 -18.93 36.81 -1.84
C PRO A 72 -17.78 36.78 -0.82
N ASP A 73 -17.10 35.64 -0.70
CA ASP A 73 -16.02 35.41 0.26
C ASP A 73 -14.76 34.92 -0.48
N LYS A 74 -13.92 35.88 -0.85
CA LYS A 74 -12.65 35.64 -1.56
C LYS A 74 -11.50 35.41 -0.59
N GLN A 75 -11.79 34.91 0.61
CA GLN A 75 -10.81 34.55 1.63
C GLN A 75 -10.98 33.06 1.95
N GLY A 76 -9.89 32.39 2.27
CA GLY A 76 -9.93 30.97 2.62
C GLY A 76 -9.81 30.00 1.45
N GLY A 77 -10.49 28.85 1.53
CA GLY A 77 -10.22 27.67 0.68
C GLY A 77 -10.55 27.82 -0.81
N ASN A 78 -11.32 28.86 -1.20
CA ASN A 78 -11.53 29.26 -2.58
C ASN A 78 -11.55 30.79 -2.70
N THR A 79 -10.63 31.36 -3.49
CA THR A 79 -10.51 32.81 -3.69
C THR A 79 -10.92 33.27 -5.08
N SER A 80 -11.48 32.38 -5.91
CA SER A 80 -11.99 32.72 -7.24
C SER A 80 -13.11 33.77 -7.15
N ASP A 81 -13.33 34.53 -8.24
CA ASP A 81 -14.35 35.57 -8.29
C ASP A 81 -15.77 35.00 -8.45
N HIS A 82 -15.88 33.78 -8.97
CA HIS A 82 -17.08 33.01 -9.26
C HIS A 82 -16.87 31.54 -8.95
N TYR A 83 -17.96 30.82 -8.70
CA TYR A 83 -17.96 29.35 -8.64
C TYR A 83 -19.24 28.78 -9.25
N GLY A 84 -19.22 27.49 -9.56
CA GLY A 84 -20.40 26.72 -9.94
C GLY A 84 -21.22 26.33 -8.70
N GLN A 85 -22.54 26.49 -8.78
CA GLN A 85 -23.49 26.07 -7.76
C GLN A 85 -24.48 25.07 -8.37
N VAL A 86 -24.68 23.94 -7.70
CA VAL A 86 -25.76 22.98 -7.96
C VAL A 86 -26.71 22.96 -6.77
N ILE A 87 -28.01 23.04 -7.04
CA ILE A 87 -29.08 22.78 -6.08
C ILE A 87 -29.80 21.51 -6.54
N SER A 88 -29.75 20.46 -5.73
CA SER A 88 -30.37 19.17 -6.06
C SER A 88 -31.89 19.28 -6.19
N GLY A 89 -32.46 18.59 -7.18
CA GLY A 89 -33.90 18.39 -7.32
C GLY A 89 -34.42 17.23 -6.45
N GLY A 90 -33.54 16.31 -6.05
CA GLY A 90 -33.87 15.13 -5.22
C GLY A 90 -34.10 13.84 -6.02
N GLY A 91 -33.76 13.82 -7.31
CA GLY A 91 -33.70 12.63 -8.14
C GLY A 91 -32.44 11.78 -7.89
N GLN A 92 -32.54 10.48 -8.19
CA GLN A 92 -31.46 9.52 -7.88
C GLN A 92 -30.22 9.66 -8.79
N TRP A 93 -30.38 10.24 -10.00
CA TRP A 93 -29.35 10.32 -11.05
C TRP A 93 -29.31 11.71 -11.70
N GLU A 94 -29.21 12.72 -10.85
CA GLU A 94 -29.08 14.11 -11.21
C GLU A 94 -27.63 14.43 -11.61
N LEU A 95 -27.42 14.96 -12.81
CA LEU A 95 -26.09 15.25 -13.34
C LEU A 95 -26.00 16.60 -14.04
N ILE A 96 -24.81 17.18 -14.00
CA ILE A 96 -24.42 18.26 -14.90
C ILE A 96 -23.43 17.73 -15.94
N TYR A 97 -23.49 18.24 -17.17
CA TYR A 97 -22.58 17.85 -18.24
C TYR A 97 -22.15 19.03 -19.09
N SER A 98 -20.91 19.02 -19.55
CA SER A 98 -20.42 19.97 -20.55
C SER A 98 -20.97 19.60 -21.93
N GLU A 99 -21.03 20.59 -22.83
CA GLU A 99 -21.03 20.26 -24.26
C GLU A 99 -19.68 19.62 -24.65
N GLU A 100 -19.60 19.06 -25.86
CA GLU A 100 -18.33 18.56 -26.40
C GLU A 100 -17.30 19.69 -26.53
N LEU A 101 -16.15 19.52 -25.89
CA LEU A 101 -15.01 20.39 -25.97
C LEU A 101 -14.40 20.33 -27.37
N THR A 102 -14.01 21.50 -27.89
CA THR A 102 -13.40 21.62 -29.22
C THR A 102 -12.02 20.98 -29.32
N ALA A 103 -11.29 20.93 -28.20
CA ALA A 103 -10.05 20.18 -28.05
C ALA A 103 -10.31 19.00 -27.11
N PRO A 104 -10.19 17.75 -27.59
CA PRO A 104 -10.21 16.58 -26.72
C PRO A 104 -9.00 16.58 -25.77
N PHE A 105 -9.14 15.88 -24.64
CA PHE A 105 -8.08 15.68 -23.67
C PHE A 105 -6.94 14.82 -24.25
N ASP A 106 -5.72 15.16 -23.85
CA ASP A 106 -4.49 14.45 -24.15
C ASP A 106 -3.91 13.96 -22.81
N PHE A 107 -4.10 12.69 -22.50
CA PHE A 107 -3.76 12.11 -21.21
C PHE A 107 -2.30 11.69 -21.13
N THR A 108 -1.66 11.44 -22.27
CA THR A 108 -0.22 11.18 -22.35
C THR A 108 0.58 12.47 -22.11
N LYS A 109 0.18 13.56 -22.77
CA LYS A 109 0.89 14.85 -22.68
C LYS A 109 0.51 15.62 -21.42
N ASP A 110 -0.77 15.61 -21.07
CA ASP A 110 -1.34 16.51 -20.06
C ASP A 110 -1.83 15.79 -18.80
N GLY A 111 -1.64 14.47 -18.70
CA GLY A 111 -1.92 13.64 -17.52
C GLY A 111 -3.38 13.15 -17.40
N ALA A 112 -3.61 12.09 -16.61
CA ALA A 112 -4.93 11.46 -16.45
C ALA A 112 -5.64 11.75 -15.12
N LYS A 113 -5.11 12.69 -14.32
CA LYS A 113 -5.72 13.09 -13.05
C LYS A 113 -6.45 14.42 -13.22
N PHE A 114 -7.67 14.49 -12.71
CA PHE A 114 -8.45 15.72 -12.64
C PHE A 114 -8.63 16.13 -11.19
N THR A 115 -8.54 17.41 -10.91
CA THR A 115 -8.89 17.99 -9.61
C THR A 115 -10.12 18.87 -9.74
N MET A 116 -10.90 18.98 -8.67
CA MET A 116 -12.02 19.91 -8.59
C MET A 116 -12.14 20.40 -7.15
N LYS A 117 -12.20 21.72 -6.93
CA LYS A 117 -12.59 22.26 -5.63
C LYS A 117 -14.08 22.04 -5.43
N VAL A 118 -14.46 21.55 -4.25
CA VAL A 118 -15.84 21.28 -3.87
C VAL A 118 -16.10 21.80 -2.45
N CYS A 119 -17.24 22.45 -2.25
CA CYS A 119 -17.81 22.73 -0.94
C CYS A 119 -19.10 21.91 -0.80
N SER A 120 -18.99 20.74 -0.15
CA SER A 120 -20.12 19.83 0.06
C SER A 120 -20.97 20.26 1.25
N PRO A 121 -22.31 20.07 1.22
CA PRO A 121 -23.15 20.31 2.39
C PRO A 121 -22.96 19.28 3.52
N LYS A 122 -22.29 18.13 3.27
CA LYS A 122 -22.17 17.00 4.22
C LYS A 122 -20.90 16.17 4.05
N ILE A 123 -20.45 15.53 5.14
CA ILE A 123 -19.35 14.55 5.10
C ILE A 123 -19.87 13.24 4.49
N GLY A 124 -19.07 12.61 3.63
CA GLY A 124 -19.35 11.32 2.99
C GLY A 124 -20.16 11.42 1.70
N GLY A 125 -20.56 12.61 1.27
CA GLY A 125 -21.27 12.82 0.02
C GLY A 125 -20.37 12.50 -1.17
N LYS A 126 -20.84 11.64 -2.08
CA LYS A 126 -20.03 11.16 -3.22
C LYS A 126 -20.19 12.07 -4.43
N ILE A 127 -19.10 12.46 -5.07
CA ILE A 127 -19.16 13.22 -6.32
C ILE A 127 -18.57 12.36 -7.42
N TYR A 128 -19.36 11.99 -8.42
CA TYR A 128 -18.85 11.17 -9.53
C TYR A 128 -18.28 12.10 -10.58
N PHE A 129 -17.13 11.72 -11.13
CA PHE A 129 -16.52 12.41 -12.25
C PHE A 129 -16.45 11.44 -13.41
N LYS A 130 -17.02 11.85 -14.55
CA LYS A 130 -17.13 11.00 -15.73
C LYS A 130 -16.62 11.72 -16.98
N LEU A 131 -15.82 11.01 -17.76
CA LEU A 131 -15.28 11.41 -19.06
C LEU A 131 -16.06 10.70 -20.16
N GLU A 132 -16.54 11.45 -21.15
CA GLU A 132 -17.21 10.94 -22.34
C GLU A 132 -16.49 11.43 -23.61
N GLY A 133 -16.63 10.67 -24.71
CA GLY A 133 -16.00 10.97 -25.99
C GLY A 133 -16.58 10.14 -27.12
N SER A 134 -16.45 10.61 -28.36
CA SER A 134 -16.98 9.90 -29.52
C SER A 134 -16.11 8.69 -29.88
N GLY A 135 -16.73 7.51 -29.99
CA GLY A 135 -16.03 6.28 -30.36
C GLY A 135 -15.16 5.69 -29.25
N VAL A 136 -15.35 6.10 -27.99
CA VAL A 136 -14.73 5.51 -26.81
C VAL A 136 -15.77 5.33 -25.70
N ASN A 137 -15.51 4.39 -24.80
CA ASN A 137 -16.40 4.13 -23.66
C ASN A 137 -16.23 5.20 -22.62
N ALA A 138 -17.34 5.64 -22.02
CA ALA A 138 -17.24 6.57 -20.90
C ALA A 138 -16.47 5.94 -19.74
N GLN A 139 -15.60 6.73 -19.11
CA GLN A 139 -14.87 6.34 -17.91
C GLN A 139 -15.38 7.17 -16.75
N GLU A 140 -15.57 6.57 -15.59
CA GLU A 140 -16.08 7.25 -14.40
C GLU A 140 -15.37 6.81 -13.14
N ILE A 141 -15.16 7.77 -12.25
CA ILE A 141 -14.71 7.58 -10.88
C ILE A 141 -15.89 7.86 -9.96
N THR A 142 -16.32 6.85 -9.19
CA THR A 142 -17.59 6.85 -8.43
C THR A 142 -17.42 6.73 -6.91
N ASP A 143 -16.19 6.63 -6.43
CA ASP A 143 -15.84 6.34 -5.04
C ASP A 143 -15.17 7.52 -4.31
N VAL A 144 -15.05 8.67 -4.96
CA VAL A 144 -14.57 9.91 -4.33
C VAL A 144 -15.71 10.54 -3.52
N ALA A 145 -15.47 10.69 -2.22
CA ALA A 145 -16.41 11.29 -1.27
C ALA A 145 -15.79 12.51 -0.58
N SER A 146 -16.62 13.53 -0.35
CA SER A 146 -16.24 14.70 0.45
C SER A 146 -15.94 14.27 1.89
N VAL A 147 -14.83 14.72 2.46
CA VAL A 147 -14.49 14.45 3.88
C VAL A 147 -14.80 15.64 4.78
N SER A 148 -15.22 16.75 4.18
CA SER A 148 -15.56 17.99 4.84
C SER A 148 -17.01 18.41 4.54
N ALA A 149 -17.65 19.14 5.46
CA ALA A 149 -18.96 19.75 5.23
C ALA A 149 -18.88 21.28 5.37
N ASN A 150 -19.53 21.99 4.46
CA ASN A 150 -19.65 23.46 4.37
C ASN A 150 -18.31 24.21 4.38
N ARG A 151 -17.27 23.60 3.80
CA ARG A 151 -15.95 24.20 3.58
C ARG A 151 -15.38 23.67 2.28
N TRP A 152 -14.60 24.50 1.59
CA TRP A 152 -13.91 24.12 0.35
C TRP A 152 -12.82 23.08 0.63
N GLU A 153 -12.76 22.07 -0.22
CA GLU A 153 -11.68 21.09 -0.31
C GLU A 153 -11.42 20.71 -1.77
N THR A 154 -10.23 20.24 -2.09
CA THR A 154 -9.88 19.78 -3.45
C THR A 154 -10.06 18.27 -3.53
N LEU A 155 -10.96 17.82 -4.39
CA LEU A 155 -11.12 16.40 -4.71
C LEU A 155 -10.26 16.04 -5.92
N THR A 156 -9.67 14.85 -5.89
CA THR A 156 -8.85 14.31 -6.99
C THR A 156 -9.53 13.09 -7.57
N TYR A 157 -9.60 13.04 -8.89
CA TYR A 157 -10.16 11.96 -9.69
C TYR A 157 -9.04 11.37 -10.54
N ASP A 158 -8.60 10.18 -10.18
CA ASP A 158 -7.45 9.52 -10.80
C ASP A 158 -7.93 8.51 -11.84
N PHE A 159 -7.69 8.80 -13.11
CA PHE A 159 -7.95 7.87 -14.21
C PHE A 159 -6.66 7.21 -14.74
N THR A 160 -5.54 7.26 -14.02
CA THR A 160 -4.27 6.67 -14.47
C THR A 160 -4.32 5.15 -14.61
N ASP A 161 -5.25 4.49 -13.91
CA ASP A 161 -5.53 3.05 -14.05
C ASP A 161 -6.45 2.74 -15.24
N ARG A 162 -6.88 3.75 -16.00
CA ARG A 162 -7.77 3.62 -17.16
C ARG A 162 -7.01 3.76 -18.47
N SER A 163 -7.42 2.97 -19.45
CA SER A 163 -6.94 3.10 -20.83
C SER A 163 -7.65 4.27 -21.52
N LEU A 164 -6.99 5.43 -21.52
CA LEU A 164 -7.53 6.68 -22.06
C LEU A 164 -6.78 7.10 -23.34
N PRO A 165 -7.24 6.70 -24.54
CA PRO A 165 -6.62 7.16 -25.78
C PRO A 165 -6.70 8.68 -25.93
N ASP A 166 -5.56 9.30 -26.21
CA ASP A 166 -5.47 10.73 -26.51
C ASP A 166 -6.38 11.10 -27.68
N GLY A 167 -6.97 12.30 -27.60
CA GLY A 167 -7.76 12.83 -28.70
C GLY A 167 -9.20 12.30 -28.76
N LYS A 168 -9.63 11.45 -27.81
CA LYS A 168 -10.96 10.81 -27.84
C LYS A 168 -11.97 11.36 -26.84
N TYR A 169 -11.56 11.56 -25.60
CA TYR A 169 -12.43 12.10 -24.56
C TYR A 169 -12.49 13.62 -24.67
N ASN A 170 -13.69 14.19 -24.73
CA ASN A 170 -13.88 15.63 -24.91
C ASN A 170 -15.13 16.14 -24.21
N LYS A 171 -15.60 15.45 -23.16
CA LYS A 171 -16.80 15.84 -22.43
C LYS A 171 -16.69 15.42 -20.97
N ILE A 172 -17.12 16.30 -20.06
CA ILE A 172 -17.15 16.05 -18.62
C ILE A 172 -18.60 15.94 -18.16
N VAL A 173 -18.86 14.96 -17.30
CA VAL A 173 -20.14 14.74 -16.62
C VAL A 173 -19.88 14.60 -15.12
N LEU A 174 -20.63 15.35 -14.31
CA LEU A 174 -20.49 15.35 -12.85
C LEU A 174 -21.83 15.00 -12.19
N LEU A 175 -21.80 14.13 -11.18
CA LEU A 175 -22.96 13.80 -10.35
C LEU A 175 -22.64 14.15 -8.91
N PHE A 176 -23.50 14.94 -8.28
CA PHE A 176 -23.36 15.30 -6.87
C PHE A 176 -24.27 14.44 -6.01
N ASP A 177 -23.67 13.65 -5.13
CA ASP A 177 -24.32 12.75 -4.18
C ASP A 177 -25.20 11.65 -4.81
N ALA A 178 -24.66 11.01 -5.85
CA ALA A 178 -25.37 9.98 -6.62
C ALA A 178 -25.95 8.87 -5.72
N GLY A 179 -27.26 8.60 -5.87
CA GLY A 179 -27.99 7.54 -5.17
C GLY A 179 -28.87 7.97 -3.99
N GLU A 180 -28.49 8.99 -3.20
CA GLU A 180 -29.20 9.39 -1.96
C GLU A 180 -29.29 10.92 -1.73
N THR A 181 -29.47 11.72 -2.79
CA THR A 181 -29.52 13.19 -2.64
C THR A 181 -30.85 13.66 -2.06
N GLY A 182 -30.80 14.39 -0.93
CA GLY A 182 -31.96 15.14 -0.45
C GLY A 182 -32.29 16.30 -1.40
N SER A 183 -33.57 16.60 -1.63
CA SER A 183 -33.96 17.78 -2.44
C SER A 183 -33.55 19.09 -1.76
N GLY A 184 -32.99 20.03 -2.53
CA GLY A 184 -32.56 21.35 -2.04
C GLY A 184 -31.17 21.39 -1.39
N GLU A 185 -30.38 20.32 -1.49
CA GLU A 185 -28.98 20.32 -1.08
C GLU A 185 -28.17 21.23 -2.02
N LYS A 186 -27.34 22.09 -1.42
CA LYS A 186 -26.50 23.03 -2.15
C LYS A 186 -25.07 22.53 -2.20
N TRP A 187 -24.56 22.30 -3.41
CA TRP A 187 -23.20 21.88 -3.71
C TRP A 187 -22.50 23.00 -4.46
N LEU A 188 -21.30 23.39 -4.01
CA LEU A 188 -20.48 24.37 -4.73
C LEU A 188 -19.26 23.65 -5.31
N PHE A 189 -18.84 24.04 -6.51
CA PHE A 189 -17.64 23.50 -7.14
C PHE A 189 -16.94 24.57 -7.98
N ASP A 190 -15.63 24.42 -8.12
CA ASP A 190 -14.77 25.36 -8.84
C ASP A 190 -13.47 24.68 -9.27
N ASP A 191 -12.63 25.35 -10.04
CA ASP A 191 -11.26 24.94 -10.36
C ASP A 191 -11.15 23.47 -10.81
N ILE A 192 -11.88 23.11 -11.87
CA ILE A 192 -11.70 21.85 -12.55
C ILE A 192 -10.42 21.95 -13.37
N PHE A 193 -9.38 21.26 -12.91
CA PHE A 193 -8.08 21.24 -13.57
C PHE A 193 -7.68 19.82 -13.96
N GLN A 194 -6.93 19.72 -15.05
CA GLN A 194 -6.20 18.50 -15.41
C GLN A 194 -4.75 18.66 -14.95
N MET A 195 -4.23 17.68 -14.22
CA MET A 195 -2.88 17.73 -13.65
C MET A 195 -1.84 17.26 -14.69
N LYS A 196 -0.89 18.12 -15.07
CA LYS A 196 0.26 17.70 -15.88
C LYS A 196 1.18 16.87 -14.99
N GLY A 197 1.53 15.67 -15.42
CA GLY A 197 2.30 14.73 -14.59
C GLY A 197 2.30 13.34 -15.18
N GLU A 198 2.40 12.30 -14.34
CA GLU A 198 2.30 10.89 -14.73
C GLU A 198 1.22 10.70 -15.80
N GLY A 199 1.65 10.51 -17.06
CA GLY A 199 0.75 10.13 -18.12
C GLY A 199 0.11 8.79 -17.73
N ALA A 200 -1.17 8.60 -18.03
CA ALA A 200 -1.63 7.23 -18.20
C ALA A 200 -0.71 6.60 -19.26
N ASP A 201 -0.23 5.37 -19.04
CA ASP A 201 0.34 4.59 -20.13
C ASP A 201 -0.68 4.69 -21.28
N PRO A 202 -0.34 5.18 -22.49
CA PRO A 202 -1.30 5.33 -23.58
C PRO A 202 -1.99 4.01 -23.99
N GLY A 203 -1.71 2.91 -23.27
CA GLY A 203 -1.31 1.66 -23.84
C GLY A 203 -0.26 1.87 -24.95
N PRO A 204 0.37 0.80 -25.42
CA PRO A 204 0.53 0.77 -26.86
C PRO A 204 -0.89 0.84 -27.44
N GLY A 205 -1.29 1.99 -27.96
CA GLY A 205 -2.19 1.98 -29.11
C GLY A 205 -1.58 0.94 -30.06
N PRO A 206 -2.29 -0.14 -30.41
CA PRO A 206 -1.65 -1.39 -30.77
C PRO A 206 -0.67 -1.17 -31.92
N THR A 207 0.60 -1.43 -31.66
CA THR A 207 1.50 -1.85 -32.73
C THR A 207 0.90 -3.16 -33.24
N PRO A 208 0.60 -3.29 -34.55
CA PRO A 208 -0.03 -4.50 -35.08
C PRO A 208 0.74 -5.75 -34.65
N GLY A 209 0.11 -6.61 -33.84
CA GLY A 209 0.59 -7.95 -33.52
C GLY A 209 1.04 -8.24 -32.07
N GLU A 210 1.23 -7.27 -31.17
CA GLU A 210 1.66 -7.58 -29.77
C GLU A 210 0.51 -7.79 -28.76
N GLY A 211 -0.71 -7.36 -29.09
CA GLY A 211 -1.91 -7.49 -28.24
C GLY A 211 -2.99 -8.46 -28.75
N GLN A 212 -2.78 -9.09 -29.91
CA GLN A 212 -3.73 -10.03 -30.51
C GLN A 212 -3.18 -11.46 -30.48
N GLU A 213 -4.07 -12.43 -30.34
CA GLU A 213 -3.80 -13.86 -30.34
C GLU A 213 -4.59 -14.52 -31.46
N ASN A 214 -3.92 -15.33 -32.29
CA ASN A 214 -4.59 -16.19 -33.25
C ASN A 214 -5.05 -17.45 -32.52
N TYR A 215 -6.33 -17.47 -32.17
CA TYR A 215 -6.95 -18.55 -31.42
C TYR A 215 -7.10 -19.81 -32.26
N CYS A 216 -7.19 -19.69 -33.58
CA CYS A 216 -7.44 -20.82 -34.45
C CYS A 216 -6.91 -20.58 -35.87
N ASP A 217 -5.75 -21.17 -36.16
CA ASP A 217 -5.10 -21.23 -37.48
C ASP A 217 -5.07 -22.66 -38.07
N PHE A 218 -5.55 -23.66 -37.31
CA PHE A 218 -5.55 -25.08 -37.63
C PHE A 218 -4.17 -25.72 -37.90
N GLU A 219 -3.08 -25.01 -37.59
CA GLU A 219 -1.70 -25.51 -37.74
C GLU A 219 -0.94 -25.56 -36.41
N THR A 220 -1.07 -24.51 -35.61
CA THR A 220 -0.32 -24.32 -34.36
C THR A 220 -1.22 -24.03 -33.16
N SER A 221 -2.39 -23.46 -33.42
CA SER A 221 -3.44 -23.12 -32.45
C SER A 221 -4.72 -23.91 -32.77
N ASP A 222 -5.03 -24.90 -31.94
CA ASP A 222 -6.20 -25.77 -32.12
C ASP A 222 -7.33 -25.45 -31.12
N LEU A 223 -7.81 -24.19 -31.07
CA LEU A 223 -9.06 -23.92 -30.36
C LEU A 223 -10.18 -24.69 -31.05
N GLU A 224 -10.57 -25.82 -30.44
CA GLU A 224 -11.60 -26.69 -31.00
C GLU A 224 -12.98 -26.03 -30.98
N PHE A 225 -13.64 -26.05 -32.14
CA PHE A 225 -15.04 -25.67 -32.27
C PHE A 225 -15.97 -26.87 -32.26
N GLN A 226 -17.19 -26.64 -31.78
CA GLN A 226 -18.31 -27.57 -31.74
C GLN A 226 -19.51 -26.95 -32.46
N ILE A 227 -20.40 -27.80 -32.96
CA ILE A 227 -21.63 -27.34 -33.64
C ILE A 227 -22.86 -27.49 -32.75
N ALA A 228 -23.75 -26.51 -32.83
CA ALA A 228 -25.12 -26.58 -32.33
C ALA A 228 -26.05 -26.07 -33.42
N GLY A 229 -26.95 -26.93 -33.91
CA GLY A 229 -27.81 -26.63 -35.05
C GLY A 229 -28.69 -27.83 -35.39
N SER A 230 -29.17 -27.89 -36.63
CA SER A 230 -29.88 -29.07 -37.13
C SER A 230 -28.97 -30.27 -37.32
N GLU A 231 -29.55 -31.48 -37.27
CA GLU A 231 -28.81 -32.74 -37.39
C GLU A 231 -28.02 -32.89 -38.70
N ASP A 232 -28.36 -32.12 -39.73
CA ASP A 232 -27.71 -32.13 -41.03
C ASP A 232 -26.57 -31.10 -41.19
N MET A 233 -26.33 -30.24 -40.20
CA MET A 233 -25.15 -29.37 -40.14
C MET A 233 -23.87 -30.20 -39.97
N LYS A 234 -22.79 -29.80 -40.66
CA LYS A 234 -21.49 -30.48 -40.51
C LYS A 234 -20.37 -29.47 -40.30
N TYR A 235 -19.42 -29.85 -39.45
CA TYR A 235 -18.16 -29.16 -39.27
C TYR A 235 -17.03 -30.20 -39.18
N GLU A 236 -15.94 -29.94 -39.88
CA GLU A 236 -14.70 -30.72 -39.82
C GLU A 236 -13.52 -29.81 -40.16
N VAL A 237 -12.32 -30.18 -39.70
CA VAL A 237 -11.07 -29.55 -40.14
C VAL A 237 -10.50 -30.41 -41.27
N ILE A 238 -10.24 -29.80 -42.43
CA ILE A 238 -9.76 -30.51 -43.63
C ILE A 238 -8.55 -29.78 -44.23
N PRO A 239 -7.74 -30.46 -45.08
CA PRO A 239 -6.72 -29.78 -45.85
C PRO A 239 -7.33 -28.66 -46.71
N ASN A 240 -6.69 -27.50 -46.74
CA ASN A 240 -7.19 -26.30 -47.38
C ASN A 240 -7.45 -26.55 -48.90
N PRO A 241 -8.72 -26.59 -49.34
CA PRO A 241 -9.03 -26.89 -50.74
C PRO A 241 -8.83 -25.69 -51.67
N VAL A 242 -8.64 -24.48 -51.13
CA VAL A 242 -8.53 -23.22 -51.87
C VAL A 242 -7.39 -22.38 -51.28
N THR A 243 -6.18 -22.51 -51.83
CA THR A 243 -4.99 -21.83 -51.28
C THR A 243 -4.76 -20.42 -51.84
N ASP A 244 -5.56 -19.97 -52.79
CA ASP A 244 -5.46 -18.61 -53.35
C ASP A 244 -6.06 -17.59 -52.37
N GLY A 245 -5.19 -16.85 -51.67
CA GLY A 245 -5.57 -15.87 -50.66
C GLY A 245 -5.55 -16.36 -49.20
N ASN A 246 -5.26 -17.66 -48.98
CA ASN A 246 -4.98 -18.23 -47.67
C ASN A 246 -4.05 -19.45 -47.81
N ASP A 247 -2.83 -19.37 -47.30
CA ASP A 247 -1.78 -20.37 -47.50
C ASP A 247 -1.66 -21.41 -46.38
N SER A 248 -2.57 -21.42 -45.41
CA SER A 248 -2.68 -22.45 -44.37
C SER A 248 -2.89 -23.85 -44.97
N ASP A 249 -2.35 -24.88 -44.32
CA ASP A 249 -2.43 -26.28 -44.77
C ASP A 249 -3.83 -26.86 -44.50
N HIS A 250 -4.54 -26.37 -43.48
CA HIS A 250 -5.87 -26.80 -43.02
C HIS A 250 -6.79 -25.61 -42.78
N VAL A 251 -8.10 -25.85 -42.87
CA VAL A 251 -9.15 -24.86 -42.62
C VAL A 251 -10.36 -25.51 -41.98
N GLY A 252 -11.16 -24.72 -41.28
CA GLY A 252 -12.48 -25.14 -40.81
C GLY A 252 -13.46 -25.23 -41.97
N HIS A 253 -14.00 -26.41 -42.24
CA HIS A 253 -15.01 -26.67 -43.27
C HIS A 253 -16.38 -26.84 -42.63
N VAL A 254 -17.31 -25.93 -42.96
CA VAL A 254 -18.69 -25.94 -42.48
C VAL A 254 -19.63 -26.20 -43.66
N VAL A 255 -20.54 -27.17 -43.49
CA VAL A 255 -21.68 -27.39 -44.38
C VAL A 255 -22.94 -27.04 -43.60
N THR A 256 -23.65 -26.02 -44.05
CA THR A 256 -24.90 -25.58 -43.41
C THR A 256 -25.99 -26.63 -43.54
N GLY A 257 -26.84 -26.75 -42.53
CA GLY A 257 -28.01 -27.63 -42.48
C GLY A 257 -29.32 -26.87 -42.67
N SER A 258 -30.39 -27.43 -42.11
CA SER A 258 -31.77 -26.99 -42.30
C SER A 258 -32.29 -25.97 -41.29
N ALA A 259 -31.53 -25.64 -40.24
CA ALA A 259 -31.87 -24.61 -39.27
C ALA A 259 -31.48 -23.20 -39.75
N GLN A 260 -32.20 -22.19 -39.27
CA GLN A 260 -31.89 -20.78 -39.54
C GLN A 260 -30.77 -20.21 -38.64
N TRP A 261 -30.42 -20.94 -37.57
CA TRP A 261 -29.48 -20.49 -36.54
C TRP A 261 -28.54 -21.64 -36.21
N GLU A 262 -27.45 -21.71 -36.97
CA GLU A 262 -26.44 -22.75 -36.86
C GLU A 262 -25.18 -22.14 -36.26
N LEU A 263 -24.79 -22.66 -35.10
CA LEU A 263 -23.72 -22.10 -34.29
C LEU A 263 -22.51 -23.00 -34.34
N LEU A 264 -21.37 -22.37 -34.63
CA LEU A 264 -20.07 -22.94 -34.37
C LEU A 264 -19.52 -22.25 -33.12
N TYR A 265 -19.24 -22.98 -32.05
CA TYR A 265 -18.78 -22.40 -30.78
C TYR A 265 -17.51 -23.06 -30.28
N SER A 266 -16.57 -22.26 -29.78
CA SER A 266 -15.34 -22.76 -29.21
C SER A 266 -15.59 -23.45 -27.87
N LYS A 267 -14.67 -24.34 -27.47
CA LYS A 267 -14.49 -24.68 -26.06
C LYS A 267 -14.19 -23.42 -25.23
N THR A 268 -14.37 -23.52 -23.92
CA THR A 268 -13.99 -22.47 -22.96
C THR A 268 -12.48 -22.24 -23.00
N LEU A 269 -12.09 -20.97 -23.15
CA LEU A 269 -10.71 -20.52 -23.09
C LEU A 269 -10.17 -20.61 -21.66
N GLU A 270 -8.95 -21.12 -21.49
CA GLU A 270 -8.28 -21.14 -20.17
C GLU A 270 -7.91 -19.73 -19.69
N LYS A 271 -7.72 -18.80 -20.64
CA LYS A 271 -7.41 -17.40 -20.41
C LYS A 271 -8.51 -16.54 -21.03
N PRO A 272 -9.47 -16.07 -20.22
CA PRO A 272 -10.50 -15.14 -20.68
C PRO A 272 -9.90 -13.84 -21.23
N PHE A 273 -10.68 -13.11 -22.05
CA PHE A 273 -10.20 -11.89 -22.70
C PHE A 273 -9.98 -10.73 -21.70
N ALA A 274 -8.88 -9.99 -21.88
CA ALA A 274 -8.60 -8.75 -21.15
C ALA A 274 -8.78 -7.54 -22.09
N PHE A 275 -10.03 -7.12 -22.26
CA PHE A 275 -10.46 -6.10 -23.23
C PHE A 275 -9.91 -4.71 -22.92
N SER A 276 -9.78 -4.33 -21.65
CA SER A 276 -9.22 -3.04 -21.26
C SER A 276 -7.77 -2.89 -21.75
N LYS A 277 -7.01 -3.98 -21.64
CA LYS A 277 -5.59 -4.02 -21.97
C LYS A 277 -5.31 -4.24 -23.45
N TYR A 278 -6.08 -5.10 -24.11
CA TYR A 278 -5.81 -5.56 -25.47
C TYR A 278 -6.82 -5.09 -26.51
N GLY A 279 -7.81 -4.31 -26.11
CA GLY A 279 -8.93 -3.90 -26.96
C GLY A 279 -9.94 -5.02 -27.16
N ALA A 280 -10.94 -4.77 -28.00
CA ALA A 280 -12.06 -5.68 -28.24
C ALA A 280 -12.30 -5.95 -29.74
N GLU A 281 -11.23 -5.91 -30.53
CA GLU A 281 -11.29 -6.21 -31.97
C GLU A 281 -10.95 -7.67 -32.25
N PHE A 282 -11.81 -8.33 -33.03
CA PHE A 282 -11.62 -9.68 -33.53
C PHE A 282 -11.56 -9.68 -35.05
N SER A 283 -10.94 -10.69 -35.65
CA SER A 283 -11.01 -10.94 -37.08
C SER A 283 -11.06 -12.43 -37.41
N VAL A 284 -11.65 -12.76 -38.56
CA VAL A 284 -11.74 -14.13 -39.07
C VAL A 284 -11.54 -14.09 -40.59
N LYS A 285 -10.67 -14.93 -41.14
CA LYS A 285 -10.63 -15.18 -42.59
C LYS A 285 -11.75 -16.13 -42.97
N VAL A 286 -12.57 -15.76 -43.95
CA VAL A 286 -13.70 -16.57 -44.42
C VAL A 286 -13.68 -16.65 -45.94
N HIS A 287 -13.90 -17.85 -46.47
CA HIS A 287 -14.20 -18.09 -47.87
C HIS A 287 -15.69 -18.41 -48.03
N ALA A 288 -16.46 -17.39 -48.43
CA ALA A 288 -17.91 -17.46 -48.53
C ALA A 288 -18.39 -18.01 -49.90
N PRO A 289 -19.46 -18.82 -49.94
CA PRO A 289 -20.03 -19.34 -51.20
C PRO A 289 -20.83 -18.31 -51.99
N LYS A 290 -21.15 -17.15 -51.38
CA LYS A 290 -21.87 -16.03 -51.99
C LYS A 290 -21.51 -14.72 -51.27
N ALA A 291 -21.68 -13.58 -51.95
CA ALA A 291 -21.63 -12.26 -51.34
C ALA A 291 -22.99 -11.85 -50.76
N GLY A 292 -22.97 -10.97 -49.77
CA GLY A 292 -24.15 -10.43 -49.08
C GLY A 292 -24.73 -11.34 -47.99
N ALA A 293 -24.13 -12.49 -47.73
CA ALA A 293 -24.50 -13.39 -46.63
C ALA A 293 -23.89 -12.93 -45.30
N SER A 294 -24.64 -13.05 -44.21
CA SER A 294 -24.21 -12.64 -42.87
C SER A 294 -23.11 -13.53 -42.31
N ILE A 295 -22.19 -12.92 -41.54
CA ILE A 295 -21.15 -13.65 -40.81
C ILE A 295 -21.11 -13.08 -39.40
N TYR A 296 -21.74 -13.75 -38.44
CA TYR A 296 -21.85 -13.24 -37.08
C TYR A 296 -20.66 -13.71 -36.25
N LEU A 297 -20.14 -12.81 -35.41
CA LEU A 297 -19.26 -13.17 -34.31
C LEU A 297 -19.98 -12.89 -32.99
N LYS A 298 -19.95 -13.86 -32.09
CA LYS A 298 -20.59 -13.77 -30.79
C LYS A 298 -19.63 -14.22 -29.68
N LEU A 299 -19.68 -13.54 -28.54
CA LEU A 299 -18.92 -13.81 -27.34
C LEU A 299 -19.86 -14.31 -26.25
N GLU A 300 -19.49 -15.42 -25.60
CA GLU A 300 -20.21 -15.99 -24.47
C GLU A 300 -19.31 -16.10 -23.23
N SER A 301 -19.95 -16.20 -22.07
CA SER A 301 -19.29 -16.42 -20.79
C SER A 301 -19.74 -17.76 -20.22
N SER A 302 -18.79 -18.64 -19.88
CA SER A 302 -19.09 -19.88 -19.16
C SER A 302 -19.62 -19.62 -17.74
N ALA A 303 -19.35 -18.43 -17.18
CA ALA A 303 -19.86 -17.96 -15.89
C ALA A 303 -21.29 -17.37 -15.96
N GLY A 304 -21.93 -17.37 -17.14
CA GLY A 304 -23.32 -16.99 -17.29
C GLY A 304 -23.59 -15.49 -17.52
N ALA A 305 -22.57 -14.71 -17.92
CA ALA A 305 -22.80 -13.34 -18.38
C ALA A 305 -23.62 -13.32 -19.69
N GLU A 306 -24.36 -12.23 -19.90
CA GLU A 306 -25.16 -12.04 -21.13
C GLU A 306 -24.24 -12.03 -22.36
N ALA A 307 -24.59 -12.82 -23.39
CA ALA A 307 -23.79 -12.89 -24.59
C ALA A 307 -23.80 -11.60 -25.41
N LYS A 308 -22.72 -11.34 -26.16
CA LYS A 308 -22.56 -10.14 -26.98
C LYS A 308 -22.25 -10.55 -28.42
N GLU A 309 -22.84 -9.88 -29.41
CA GLU A 309 -22.73 -10.29 -30.81
C GLU A 309 -22.68 -9.11 -31.77
N ILE A 310 -21.87 -9.25 -32.82
CA ILE A 310 -21.86 -8.36 -33.98
C ILE A 310 -22.50 -9.09 -35.16
N THR A 311 -23.59 -8.51 -35.66
CA THR A 311 -24.43 -9.10 -36.71
C THR A 311 -24.42 -8.31 -38.03
N SER A 312 -23.69 -7.20 -38.07
CA SER A 312 -23.66 -6.27 -39.21
C SER A 312 -22.68 -6.65 -40.32
N VAL A 313 -21.82 -7.64 -40.11
CA VAL A 313 -20.80 -8.07 -41.07
C VAL A 313 -21.42 -8.99 -42.13
N THR A 314 -21.16 -8.68 -43.40
CA THR A 314 -21.61 -9.48 -44.54
C THR A 314 -20.46 -9.78 -45.49
N SER A 315 -20.51 -10.97 -46.09
CA SER A 315 -19.56 -11.39 -47.12
C SER A 315 -19.53 -10.42 -48.31
N THR A 316 -18.34 -10.10 -48.79
CA THR A 316 -18.11 -9.08 -49.83
C THR A 316 -17.73 -9.70 -51.17
N GLU A 317 -17.07 -10.85 -51.16
CA GLU A 317 -16.64 -11.57 -52.36
C GLU A 317 -17.14 -13.01 -52.34
N THR A 318 -17.51 -13.53 -53.51
CA THR A 318 -17.91 -14.93 -53.69
C THR A 318 -16.71 -15.78 -54.06
N GLY A 319 -16.50 -16.89 -53.36
CA GLY A 319 -15.51 -17.92 -53.75
C GLY A 319 -14.05 -17.48 -53.57
N LYS A 320 -13.79 -16.59 -52.61
CA LYS A 320 -12.45 -16.09 -52.28
C LYS A 320 -12.32 -15.88 -50.77
N TRP A 321 -11.09 -15.97 -50.28
CA TRP A 321 -10.75 -15.65 -48.89
C TRP A 321 -10.78 -14.14 -48.66
N VAL A 322 -11.47 -13.74 -47.58
CA VAL A 322 -11.53 -12.35 -47.12
C VAL A 322 -11.43 -12.34 -45.59
N THR A 323 -10.62 -11.45 -45.02
CA THR A 323 -10.59 -11.18 -43.58
C THR A 323 -11.72 -10.23 -43.20
N TYR A 324 -12.60 -10.66 -42.30
CA TYR A 324 -13.67 -9.86 -41.73
C TYR A 324 -13.31 -9.46 -40.31
N THR A 325 -13.51 -8.18 -39.97
CA THR A 325 -13.22 -7.63 -38.64
C THR A 325 -14.51 -7.34 -37.87
N TYR A 326 -14.42 -7.47 -36.55
CA TYR A 326 -15.51 -7.33 -35.60
C TYR A 326 -15.04 -6.46 -34.44
N ASP A 327 -15.64 -5.28 -34.29
CA ASP A 327 -15.31 -4.34 -33.23
C ASP A 327 -16.37 -4.37 -32.13
N PHE A 328 -16.00 -4.86 -30.95
CA PHE A 328 -16.85 -4.89 -29.75
C PHE A 328 -16.56 -3.70 -28.81
N ALA A 329 -15.70 -2.76 -29.19
CA ALA A 329 -15.25 -1.70 -28.29
C ALA A 329 -16.42 -0.91 -27.68
N SER A 330 -17.46 -0.63 -28.47
CA SER A 330 -18.65 0.11 -28.02
C SER A 330 -19.56 -0.65 -27.03
N MET A 331 -19.25 -1.91 -26.69
CA MET A 331 -20.08 -2.76 -25.83
C MET A 331 -19.64 -2.79 -24.36
N ASN A 332 -18.59 -2.05 -23.99
CA ASN A 332 -18.04 -1.98 -22.62
C ASN A 332 -17.84 -3.37 -21.99
N LEU A 333 -17.17 -4.28 -22.70
CA LEU A 333 -17.01 -5.64 -22.22
C LEU A 333 -16.11 -5.67 -20.96
N PRO A 334 -16.57 -6.24 -19.83
CA PRO A 334 -15.73 -6.42 -18.66
C PRO A 334 -14.61 -7.42 -18.93
N ASP A 335 -13.42 -7.12 -18.40
CA ASP A 335 -12.29 -8.04 -18.44
C ASP A 335 -12.61 -9.36 -17.75
N TYR A 336 -11.95 -10.40 -18.23
CA TYR A 336 -11.96 -11.74 -17.67
C TYR A 336 -13.34 -12.41 -17.61
N THR A 337 -14.33 -11.86 -18.32
CA THR A 337 -15.72 -12.31 -18.24
C THR A 337 -16.11 -13.24 -19.39
N TYR A 338 -15.69 -12.91 -20.62
CA TYR A 338 -15.99 -13.70 -21.81
C TYR A 338 -14.83 -14.63 -22.11
N ASP A 339 -15.16 -15.88 -22.43
CA ASP A 339 -14.22 -16.98 -22.56
C ASP A 339 -14.60 -17.97 -23.68
N ARG A 340 -15.56 -17.62 -24.54
CA ARG A 340 -15.97 -18.42 -25.70
C ARG A 340 -16.24 -17.54 -26.91
N ILE A 341 -15.77 -18.02 -28.08
CA ILE A 341 -16.01 -17.40 -29.39
C ILE A 341 -17.01 -18.26 -30.15
N LEU A 342 -17.98 -17.61 -30.79
CA LEU A 342 -19.00 -18.23 -31.62
C LEU A 342 -19.03 -17.58 -33.01
N LEU A 343 -19.16 -18.41 -34.04
CA LEU A 343 -19.33 -18.00 -35.43
C LEU A 343 -20.64 -18.57 -35.97
N LEU A 344 -21.37 -17.75 -36.72
CA LEU A 344 -22.56 -18.17 -37.45
C LEU A 344 -22.47 -17.69 -38.90
N PHE A 345 -22.62 -18.60 -39.85
CA PHE A 345 -22.58 -18.32 -41.28
C PHE A 345 -24.00 -18.29 -41.87
N ASP A 346 -24.32 -17.23 -42.60
CA ASP A 346 -25.65 -16.93 -43.17
C ASP A 346 -26.81 -17.00 -42.17
N ALA A 347 -26.53 -16.52 -40.95
CA ALA A 347 -27.46 -16.54 -39.83
C ALA A 347 -28.81 -15.87 -40.19
N GLY A 348 -29.91 -16.54 -39.85
CA GLY A 348 -31.28 -16.16 -40.19
C GLY A 348 -31.81 -16.77 -41.49
N VAL A 349 -30.97 -17.46 -42.27
CA VAL A 349 -31.33 -18.09 -43.55
C VAL A 349 -31.10 -19.60 -43.48
N ALA A 350 -32.09 -20.40 -43.88
CA ALA A 350 -31.93 -21.86 -43.97
C ALA A 350 -31.58 -22.24 -45.41
N VAL A 351 -30.29 -22.49 -45.67
CA VAL A 351 -29.80 -22.98 -46.96
C VAL A 351 -28.99 -24.27 -46.75
N PRO A 352 -29.64 -25.44 -46.72
CA PRO A 352 -28.93 -26.70 -46.51
C PRO A 352 -27.92 -26.98 -47.62
N GLY A 353 -26.72 -27.37 -47.23
CA GLY A 353 -25.65 -27.82 -48.13
C GLY A 353 -24.73 -26.72 -48.67
N GLU A 354 -24.80 -25.49 -48.17
CA GLU A 354 -23.81 -24.47 -48.53
C GLU A 354 -22.48 -24.72 -47.81
N THR A 355 -21.39 -24.62 -48.55
CA THR A 355 -20.04 -24.84 -48.04
C THR A 355 -19.35 -23.53 -47.73
N TRP A 356 -18.89 -23.41 -46.49
CA TRP A 356 -18.11 -22.30 -45.96
C TRP A 356 -16.75 -22.80 -45.48
N TYR A 357 -15.72 -21.99 -45.67
CA TYR A 357 -14.42 -22.21 -45.02
C TYR A 357 -14.05 -21.02 -44.16
N PHE A 358 -13.43 -21.26 -43.01
CA PHE A 358 -12.88 -20.20 -42.17
C PHE A 358 -11.53 -20.59 -41.59
N ASP A 359 -10.76 -19.58 -41.24
CA ASP A 359 -9.41 -19.68 -40.72
C ASP A 359 -9.00 -18.40 -39.99
N ASP A 360 -7.85 -18.39 -39.32
CA ASP A 360 -7.25 -17.25 -38.61
C ASP A 360 -8.24 -16.49 -37.71
N VAL A 361 -8.87 -17.20 -36.77
CA VAL A 361 -9.71 -16.58 -35.76
C VAL A 361 -8.82 -15.82 -34.77
N THR A 362 -8.71 -14.52 -34.97
CA THR A 362 -7.81 -13.65 -34.19
C THR A 362 -8.63 -12.73 -33.28
N GLY A 363 -8.16 -12.52 -32.05
CA GLY A 363 -8.82 -11.63 -31.08
C GLY A 363 -7.83 -11.02 -30.09
N PRO A 364 -8.30 -10.20 -29.14
CA PRO A 364 -7.47 -9.63 -28.08
C PRO A 364 -6.93 -10.76 -27.20
N LYS A 365 -5.65 -10.69 -26.82
CA LYS A 365 -4.99 -11.75 -26.05
C LYS A 365 -5.74 -12.10 -24.75
N GLY A 366 -5.79 -13.40 -24.44
CA GLY A 366 -6.35 -13.88 -23.18
C GLY A 366 -5.32 -13.76 -22.05
N GLU A 367 -5.75 -13.35 -20.86
CA GLU A 367 -4.93 -13.40 -19.65
C GLU A 367 -5.58 -14.24 -18.56
N LYS A 368 -4.75 -14.89 -17.74
CA LYS A 368 -5.25 -15.49 -16.50
C LYS A 368 -5.72 -14.31 -15.65
N LYS A 369 -6.99 -14.33 -15.23
CA LYS A 369 -7.50 -13.37 -14.25
C LYS A 369 -6.47 -13.25 -13.12
N PRO A 370 -6.01 -12.04 -12.77
CA PRO A 370 -5.20 -11.86 -11.57
C PRO A 370 -5.95 -12.51 -10.42
N GLU A 371 -5.39 -13.58 -9.85
CA GLU A 371 -5.90 -14.06 -8.59
C GLU A 371 -5.77 -12.87 -7.64
N PRO A 372 -6.83 -12.49 -6.89
CA PRO A 372 -6.62 -11.61 -5.75
C PRO A 372 -5.46 -12.22 -5.00
N GLN A 373 -4.37 -11.45 -4.82
CA GLN A 373 -3.27 -11.90 -3.97
C GLN A 373 -3.95 -12.42 -2.70
N PRO A 374 -3.80 -13.71 -2.33
CA PRO A 374 -4.41 -14.20 -1.11
C PRO A 374 -3.89 -13.26 -0.03
N ALA A 375 -4.79 -12.48 0.57
CA ALA A 375 -4.41 -11.57 1.62
C ALA A 375 -3.58 -12.36 2.61
N GLN A 376 -2.39 -11.84 2.94
CA GLN A 376 -1.46 -12.54 3.80
C GLN A 376 -2.19 -12.90 5.10
N MET A 377 -2.42 -14.20 5.29
CA MET A 377 -3.04 -14.70 6.50
C MET A 377 -1.94 -14.82 7.56
N ILE A 378 -2.11 -14.14 8.68
CA ILE A 378 -1.22 -14.29 9.83
C ILE A 378 -1.78 -15.36 10.77
N ASP A 379 -0.89 -16.04 11.47
CA ASP A 379 -1.27 -16.93 12.56
C ASP A 379 -1.67 -16.09 13.78
N PHE A 380 -2.94 -16.18 14.17
CA PHE A 380 -3.42 -15.63 15.44
C PHE A 380 -3.15 -16.59 16.58
N CYS A 381 -3.22 -17.89 16.33
CA CYS A 381 -2.95 -18.92 17.33
C CYS A 381 -2.64 -20.27 16.67
N ASN A 382 -1.45 -20.81 16.90
CA ASN A 382 -1.02 -22.16 16.51
C ASN A 382 -0.57 -23.03 17.71
N PHE A 383 -0.63 -22.49 18.93
CA PHE A 383 -0.23 -23.16 20.17
C PHE A 383 1.24 -23.60 20.27
N GLU A 384 2.10 -23.22 19.32
CA GLU A 384 3.53 -23.50 19.33
C GLU A 384 4.33 -22.25 19.71
N ASP A 385 4.36 -21.28 18.81
CA ASP A 385 5.10 -20.02 18.95
C ASP A 385 4.18 -18.79 18.95
N VAL A 386 2.93 -18.95 18.48
CA VAL A 386 1.87 -17.94 18.60
C VAL A 386 0.71 -18.56 19.37
N SER A 387 0.51 -18.11 20.61
CA SER A 387 -0.52 -18.66 21.50
C SER A 387 -1.52 -17.60 21.94
N MET A 388 -2.80 -17.91 21.80
CA MET A 388 -3.89 -17.16 22.42
C MET A 388 -4.42 -17.87 23.65
N ARG A 389 -4.63 -17.10 24.71
CA ARG A 389 -5.31 -17.59 25.90
C ARG A 389 -6.81 -17.48 25.73
N PHE A 390 -7.52 -18.60 25.90
CA PHE A 390 -8.97 -18.64 25.90
C PHE A 390 -9.52 -18.82 27.32
N ASN A 391 -10.63 -18.14 27.57
CA ASN A 391 -11.44 -18.26 28.77
C ASN A 391 -12.77 -18.93 28.41
N ILE A 392 -13.44 -19.52 29.39
CA ILE A 392 -14.72 -20.24 29.23
C ILE A 392 -15.81 -19.57 30.05
N ASN A 393 -17.07 -19.69 29.61
CA ASN A 393 -18.18 -19.06 30.31
C ASN A 393 -18.63 -19.86 31.54
N ASP A 394 -19.07 -19.15 32.58
CA ASP A 394 -19.63 -19.77 33.77
C ASP A 394 -20.96 -20.48 33.43
N SER A 395 -21.04 -21.77 33.76
CA SER A 395 -22.26 -22.56 33.64
C SER A 395 -22.40 -23.57 34.79
N ASP A 396 -23.60 -24.10 35.01
CA ASP A 396 -23.87 -25.16 35.99
C ASP A 396 -23.37 -26.54 35.52
N ARG A 397 -22.90 -26.63 34.27
CA ARG A 397 -22.31 -27.81 33.62
C ARG A 397 -21.10 -27.33 32.81
N PRO A 398 -19.98 -26.97 33.46
CA PRO A 398 -18.90 -26.25 32.81
C PRO A 398 -18.20 -27.12 31.78
N MET A 399 -17.91 -26.54 30.62
CA MET A 399 -16.93 -27.08 29.69
C MET A 399 -15.52 -26.98 30.31
N SER A 400 -14.55 -27.71 29.75
CA SER A 400 -13.13 -27.48 30.04
C SER A 400 -12.36 -27.14 28.77
N PHE A 401 -11.33 -26.32 28.91
CA PHE A 401 -10.36 -25.99 27.87
C PHE A 401 -8.95 -26.13 28.41
N GLU A 402 -8.08 -26.79 27.66
CA GLU A 402 -6.64 -26.88 27.91
C GLU A 402 -5.86 -26.95 26.59
N VAL A 403 -4.59 -26.55 26.62
CA VAL A 403 -3.65 -26.78 25.52
C VAL A 403 -2.86 -28.03 25.86
N ILE A 404 -2.86 -29.02 24.97
CA ILE A 404 -2.23 -30.33 25.18
C ILE A 404 -1.37 -30.73 24.00
N GLU A 405 -0.47 -31.71 24.20
CA GLU A 405 0.19 -32.42 23.11
C GLU A 405 -0.84 -33.01 22.15
N ASN A 406 -0.70 -32.72 20.87
CA ASN A 406 -1.60 -33.15 19.81
C ASN A 406 -1.67 -34.69 19.77
N PRO A 407 -2.79 -35.31 20.21
CA PRO A 407 -2.91 -36.76 20.22
C PRO A 407 -3.14 -37.33 18.81
N TYR A 408 -3.38 -36.48 17.81
CA TYR A 408 -3.80 -36.83 16.45
C TYR A 408 -2.99 -36.10 15.37
N LYS A 409 -1.66 -36.21 15.40
CA LYS A 409 -0.72 -35.64 14.39
C LYS A 409 -0.85 -36.35 13.02
N THR A 410 -1.95 -36.11 12.31
CA THR A 410 -2.33 -36.81 11.07
C THR A 410 -3.05 -35.88 10.10
N GLY A 411 -3.00 -36.18 8.81
CA GLY A 411 -3.70 -35.39 7.80
C GLY A 411 -3.14 -33.95 7.71
N ILE A 412 -4.03 -32.96 7.71
CA ILE A 412 -3.67 -31.54 7.54
C ILE A 412 -3.11 -30.88 8.80
N ASN A 413 -3.21 -31.53 9.96
CA ASN A 413 -2.65 -31.02 11.21
C ASN A 413 -1.61 -32.01 11.77
N THR A 414 -0.35 -31.57 11.75
CA THR A 414 0.80 -32.29 12.29
C THR A 414 1.54 -31.52 13.39
N SER A 415 0.90 -30.51 13.98
CA SER A 415 1.44 -29.69 15.08
C SER A 415 1.77 -30.53 16.31
N ASP A 416 2.59 -29.97 17.19
CA ASP A 416 2.96 -30.61 18.45
C ASP A 416 1.90 -30.39 19.54
N HIS A 417 1.19 -29.26 19.54
CA HIS A 417 0.18 -28.84 20.51
C HIS A 417 -1.14 -28.44 19.85
N VAL A 418 -2.25 -28.63 20.55
CA VAL A 418 -3.60 -28.23 20.10
C VAL A 418 -4.44 -27.71 21.26
N GLY A 419 -5.42 -26.86 20.95
CA GLY A 419 -6.50 -26.54 21.89
C GLY A 419 -7.46 -27.72 22.01
N HIS A 420 -7.69 -28.20 23.23
CA HIS A 420 -8.61 -29.29 23.56
C HIS A 420 -9.76 -28.76 24.39
N VAL A 421 -10.98 -29.04 23.92
CA VAL A 421 -12.23 -28.66 24.57
C VAL A 421 -13.00 -29.92 24.91
N VAL A 422 -13.43 -30.04 26.17
CA VAL A 422 -14.40 -31.07 26.60
C VAL A 422 -15.70 -30.36 26.92
N SER A 423 -16.76 -30.68 26.19
CA SER A 423 -18.06 -30.02 26.37
C SER A 423 -18.72 -30.37 27.70
N GLY A 424 -19.37 -29.38 28.31
CA GLY A 424 -20.13 -29.55 29.57
C GLY A 424 -21.58 -30.02 29.33
N GLY A 425 -22.11 -29.79 28.13
CA GLY A 425 -23.47 -30.12 27.71
C GLY A 425 -24.48 -28.99 27.91
N HIS A 426 -24.02 -27.75 28.06
CA HIS A 426 -24.82 -26.54 27.99
C HIS A 426 -24.85 -26.00 26.55
N GLN A 427 -26.04 -25.65 26.05
CA GLN A 427 -26.29 -25.30 24.63
C GLN A 427 -25.60 -24.02 24.12
N TRP A 428 -24.98 -23.22 24.99
CA TRP A 428 -24.30 -21.96 24.63
C TRP A 428 -22.92 -21.86 25.32
N GLU A 429 -22.17 -22.95 25.28
CA GLU A 429 -20.77 -22.99 25.68
C GLU A 429 -19.91 -22.20 24.68
N LEU A 430 -19.08 -21.29 25.20
CA LEU A 430 -18.24 -20.44 24.36
C LEU A 430 -16.85 -20.27 24.97
N LEU A 431 -15.86 -20.19 24.09
CA LEU A 431 -14.51 -19.73 24.40
C LEU A 431 -14.38 -18.29 23.93
N TRP A 432 -13.77 -17.41 24.73
CA TRP A 432 -13.34 -16.10 24.26
C TRP A 432 -11.86 -15.88 24.54
N SER A 433 -11.18 -15.25 23.59
CA SER A 433 -9.78 -14.89 23.77
C SER A 433 -9.61 -13.74 24.76
N ASP A 434 -8.45 -13.65 25.39
CA ASP A 434 -7.97 -12.37 25.91
C ASP A 434 -7.94 -11.32 24.78
N PRO A 435 -8.07 -10.01 25.08
CA PRO A 435 -7.97 -8.97 24.06
C PRO A 435 -6.63 -9.03 23.33
N ILE A 436 -6.68 -9.06 22.01
CA ILE A 436 -5.54 -8.96 21.11
C ILE A 436 -5.00 -7.52 21.22
N SER A 437 -3.69 -7.39 21.44
CA SER A 437 -3.03 -6.10 21.71
C SER A 437 -3.16 -5.13 20.54
N ASP A 438 -3.08 -5.65 19.32
CA ASP A 438 -3.28 -4.91 18.08
C ASP A 438 -4.69 -5.18 17.54
N PRO A 439 -5.59 -4.19 17.56
CA PRO A 439 -6.93 -4.37 17.02
C PRO A 439 -6.93 -4.76 15.54
N MET A 440 -7.89 -5.58 15.14
CA MET A 440 -7.97 -6.14 13.79
C MET A 440 -8.23 -5.08 12.72
N VAL A 441 -7.63 -5.26 11.55
CA VAL A 441 -7.74 -4.39 10.36
C VAL A 441 -8.24 -5.24 9.20
N PHE A 442 -9.34 -4.84 8.57
CA PHE A 442 -10.09 -5.64 7.58
C PHE A 442 -10.05 -5.06 6.16
N SER A 443 -9.30 -3.98 5.95
CA SER A 443 -9.13 -3.33 4.65
C SER A 443 -8.42 -4.20 3.60
N SER A 444 -7.72 -5.27 4.01
CA SER A 444 -7.06 -6.23 3.10
C SER A 444 -7.84 -7.54 2.92
N SER A 445 -8.43 -8.08 4.00
CA SER A 445 -9.26 -9.29 4.00
C SER A 445 -10.10 -9.35 5.28
N ALA A 446 -11.21 -10.08 5.21
CA ALA A 446 -12.07 -10.36 6.35
C ALA A 446 -12.35 -11.87 6.50
N VAL A 447 -11.41 -12.70 6.03
CA VAL A 447 -11.53 -14.16 6.06
C VAL A 447 -10.63 -14.74 7.13
N PHE A 448 -11.15 -15.68 7.91
CA PHE A 448 -10.39 -16.47 8.88
C PHE A 448 -10.42 -17.95 8.51
N THR A 449 -9.37 -18.69 8.91
CA THR A 449 -9.34 -20.15 8.85
C THR A 449 -9.01 -20.74 10.21
N MET A 450 -9.48 -21.95 10.48
CA MET A 450 -9.13 -22.71 11.69
C MET A 450 -9.20 -24.20 11.39
N LYS A 451 -8.20 -24.97 11.82
CA LYS A 451 -8.26 -26.43 11.75
C LYS A 451 -9.05 -26.95 12.94
N VAL A 452 -10.04 -27.80 12.68
CA VAL A 452 -10.93 -28.36 13.71
C VAL A 452 -11.07 -29.86 13.52
N ARG A 453 -11.06 -30.60 14.63
CA ARG A 453 -11.39 -32.01 14.70
C ARG A 453 -12.60 -32.19 15.62
N SER A 454 -13.71 -32.65 15.04
CA SER A 454 -14.96 -32.90 15.75
C SER A 454 -15.10 -34.36 16.16
N PRO A 455 -15.73 -34.69 17.31
CA PRO A 455 -15.99 -36.08 17.71
C PRO A 455 -17.14 -36.72 16.90
N LYS A 456 -17.89 -35.93 16.14
CA LYS A 456 -19.05 -36.37 15.33
C LYS A 456 -19.08 -35.71 13.96
N ALA A 457 -19.80 -36.33 13.04
CA ALA A 457 -20.03 -35.78 11.71
C ALA A 457 -21.08 -34.67 11.78
N ASN A 458 -20.95 -33.68 10.91
CA ASN A 458 -21.79 -32.50 10.84
C ASN A 458 -21.80 -31.62 12.11
N GLY A 459 -20.75 -31.71 12.93
CA GLY A 459 -20.56 -30.81 14.06
C GLY A 459 -20.42 -29.36 13.58
N LYS A 460 -21.01 -28.40 14.28
CA LYS A 460 -21.01 -26.99 13.85
C LYS A 460 -20.02 -26.16 14.66
N VAL A 461 -19.38 -25.20 14.01
CA VAL A 461 -18.50 -24.21 14.67
C VAL A 461 -19.00 -22.80 14.38
N TYR A 462 -19.06 -21.97 15.42
CA TYR A 462 -19.38 -20.56 15.29
C TYR A 462 -18.12 -19.76 15.57
N PHE A 463 -17.87 -18.76 14.75
CA PHE A 463 -16.75 -17.84 14.89
C PHE A 463 -17.31 -16.44 15.01
N LYS A 464 -16.96 -15.74 16.08
CA LYS A 464 -17.50 -14.43 16.41
C LYS A 464 -16.39 -13.46 16.75
N LEU A 465 -16.55 -12.23 16.29
CA LEU A 465 -15.66 -11.10 16.50
C LEU A 465 -16.34 -10.10 17.43
N GLU A 466 -15.62 -9.67 18.48
CA GLU A 466 -16.04 -8.61 19.39
C GLU A 466 -14.92 -7.61 19.64
N GLY A 467 -15.28 -6.42 20.11
CA GLY A 467 -14.35 -5.37 20.51
C GLY A 467 -15.06 -4.17 21.12
N ASN A 468 -14.29 -3.28 21.75
CA ASN A 468 -14.86 -2.19 22.56
C ASN A 468 -15.63 -1.17 21.70
N GLY A 469 -16.95 -1.06 21.93
CA GLY A 469 -17.82 -0.17 21.17
C GLY A 469 -18.12 -0.62 19.73
N ALA A 470 -17.68 -1.83 19.34
CA ALA A 470 -18.02 -2.46 18.06
C ALA A 470 -19.34 -3.23 18.17
N THR A 471 -20.09 -3.33 17.07
CA THR A 471 -21.23 -4.25 16.99
C THR A 471 -20.70 -5.67 16.75
N PRO A 472 -20.99 -6.66 17.61
CA PRO A 472 -20.50 -8.01 17.40
C PRO A 472 -20.89 -8.60 16.04
N GLN A 473 -19.97 -9.31 15.39
CA GLN A 473 -20.21 -9.99 14.11
C GLN A 473 -19.91 -11.48 14.26
N GLU A 474 -20.73 -12.33 13.65
CA GLU A 474 -20.57 -13.79 13.76
C GLU A 474 -20.88 -14.52 12.46
N ILE A 475 -20.07 -15.53 12.16
CA ILE A 475 -20.34 -16.58 11.18
C ILE A 475 -20.74 -17.83 11.97
N THR A 476 -21.94 -18.34 11.70
CA THR A 476 -22.54 -19.45 12.45
C THR A 476 -22.70 -20.67 11.56
N ASN A 477 -22.82 -21.85 12.20
CA ASN A 477 -23.13 -23.11 11.53
C ASN A 477 -22.12 -23.55 10.46
N VAL A 478 -20.83 -23.24 10.63
CA VAL A 478 -19.80 -23.79 9.74
C VAL A 478 -19.60 -25.26 10.07
N VAL A 479 -19.78 -26.13 9.09
CA VAL A 479 -19.92 -27.58 9.30
C VAL A 479 -18.58 -28.30 9.20
N VAL A 480 -18.26 -29.11 10.22
CA VAL A 480 -17.21 -30.14 10.15
C VAL A 480 -17.84 -31.41 9.57
N PRO A 481 -17.50 -31.81 8.33
CA PRO A 481 -18.24 -32.86 7.61
C PRO A 481 -18.04 -34.24 8.23
N ASN A 482 -16.83 -34.55 8.69
CA ASN A 482 -16.44 -35.90 9.13
C ASN A 482 -16.14 -35.93 10.63
N ALA A 483 -16.57 -36.99 11.30
CA ALA A 483 -16.17 -37.29 12.67
C ALA A 483 -14.72 -37.75 12.71
N ASN A 484 -13.97 -37.34 13.74
CA ASN A 484 -12.63 -37.85 14.02
C ASN A 484 -11.67 -37.68 12.83
N GLU A 485 -11.76 -36.55 12.11
CA GLU A 485 -10.84 -36.11 11.07
C GLU A 485 -10.55 -34.61 11.23
N TRP A 486 -9.33 -34.18 10.92
CA TRP A 486 -9.00 -32.75 10.87
C TRP A 486 -9.60 -32.13 9.61
N THR A 487 -10.33 -31.03 9.79
CA THR A 487 -10.93 -30.23 8.72
C THR A 487 -10.49 -28.78 8.88
N GLU A 488 -10.04 -28.14 7.81
CA GLU A 488 -9.83 -26.70 7.79
C GLU A 488 -11.16 -26.01 7.50
N LEU A 489 -11.63 -25.19 8.44
CA LEU A 489 -12.85 -24.41 8.32
C LEU A 489 -12.50 -22.99 7.88
N THR A 490 -13.34 -22.42 7.01
CA THR A 490 -13.24 -21.02 6.57
C THR A 490 -14.41 -20.21 7.11
N PHE A 491 -14.12 -19.03 7.65
CA PHE A 491 -15.10 -18.08 8.17
C PHE A 491 -14.96 -16.77 7.42
N ASP A 492 -15.92 -16.46 6.54
CA ASP A 492 -15.85 -15.30 5.66
C ASP A 492 -16.76 -14.16 6.15
N PHE A 493 -16.15 -13.08 6.63
CA PHE A 493 -16.83 -11.87 7.07
C PHE A 493 -16.84 -10.75 6.01
N SER A 494 -16.44 -11.01 4.76
CA SER A 494 -16.34 -10.00 3.68
C SER A 494 -17.64 -9.21 3.42
N THR A 495 -18.78 -9.79 3.76
CA THR A 495 -20.11 -9.16 3.64
C THR A 495 -20.51 -8.32 4.86
N ARG A 496 -19.67 -8.27 5.90
CA ARG A 496 -19.95 -7.58 7.17
C ARG A 496 -19.32 -6.19 7.20
N ASN A 497 -19.98 -5.29 7.91
CA ASN A 497 -19.39 -3.98 8.21
C ASN A 497 -18.41 -4.11 9.38
N LEU A 498 -17.12 -4.20 9.03
CA LEU A 498 -16.02 -4.35 9.97
C LEU A 498 -15.10 -3.14 9.91
N PRO A 499 -15.38 -2.06 10.67
CA PRO A 499 -14.47 -0.92 10.75
C PRO A 499 -13.11 -1.32 11.32
N ASP A 500 -12.04 -0.91 10.64
CA ASP A 500 -10.65 -1.14 11.06
C ASP A 500 -10.41 -0.62 12.50
N GLY A 501 -9.64 -1.40 13.25
CA GLY A 501 -9.19 -1.03 14.60
C GLY A 501 -10.25 -1.19 15.69
N LYS A 502 -11.40 -1.83 15.41
CA LYS A 502 -12.52 -1.94 16.36
C LYS A 502 -12.70 -3.30 17.01
N TYR A 503 -12.24 -4.39 16.39
CA TYR A 503 -12.40 -5.76 16.90
C TYR A 503 -11.09 -6.24 17.52
N THR A 504 -11.17 -6.85 18.70
CA THR A 504 -9.99 -7.22 19.51
C THR A 504 -10.11 -8.60 20.13
N GLN A 505 -11.20 -9.33 19.91
CA GLN A 505 -11.41 -10.65 20.52
C GLN A 505 -12.03 -11.63 19.53
N ILE A 506 -11.60 -12.89 19.64
CA ILE A 506 -12.17 -14.04 18.94
C ILE A 506 -12.99 -14.85 19.93
N ILE A 507 -14.22 -15.18 19.54
CA ILE A 507 -15.14 -16.02 20.30
C ILE A 507 -15.47 -17.24 19.46
N LEU A 508 -15.31 -18.43 20.05
CA LEU A 508 -15.55 -19.72 19.40
C LEU A 508 -16.64 -20.48 20.14
N LEU A 509 -17.57 -21.08 19.40
CA LEU A 509 -18.53 -22.04 19.96
C LEU A 509 -18.47 -23.34 19.18
N PHE A 510 -18.41 -24.45 19.90
CA PHE A 510 -18.45 -25.79 19.34
C PHE A 510 -19.84 -26.39 19.59
N ASP A 511 -20.54 -26.65 18.49
CA ASP A 511 -21.87 -27.26 18.43
C ASP A 511 -22.95 -26.52 19.24
N ALA A 512 -22.98 -25.19 19.12
CA ALA A 512 -23.97 -24.35 19.78
C ALA A 512 -25.41 -24.79 19.45
N GLY A 513 -26.24 -24.96 20.48
CA GLY A 513 -27.62 -25.41 20.38
C GLY A 513 -27.82 -26.94 20.42
N GLU A 514 -26.78 -27.73 20.14
CA GLU A 514 -26.84 -29.21 20.04
C GLU A 514 -25.76 -29.92 20.88
N THR A 515 -25.09 -29.17 21.76
CA THR A 515 -23.92 -29.60 22.54
C THR A 515 -24.18 -30.85 23.37
N GLY A 516 -23.51 -31.96 23.04
CA GLY A 516 -23.46 -33.16 23.90
C GLY A 516 -22.62 -32.90 25.15
N SER A 517 -22.70 -33.78 26.16
CA SER A 517 -21.87 -33.67 27.38
C SER A 517 -20.70 -34.65 27.31
N GLY A 518 -19.48 -34.16 27.57
CA GLY A 518 -18.25 -34.95 27.52
C GLY A 518 -17.74 -35.24 26.11
N GLU A 519 -18.01 -34.36 25.14
CA GLU A 519 -17.53 -34.49 23.76
C GLU A 519 -16.15 -33.81 23.62
N ASP A 520 -15.18 -34.52 23.04
CA ASP A 520 -13.82 -34.03 22.79
C ASP A 520 -13.72 -33.30 21.44
N TRP A 521 -13.46 -32.01 21.49
CA TRP A 521 -13.18 -31.16 20.34
C TRP A 521 -11.73 -30.69 20.37
N TYR A 522 -11.10 -30.64 19.20
CA TYR A 522 -9.74 -30.10 19.06
C TYR A 522 -9.72 -29.02 17.99
N PHE A 523 -8.95 -27.97 18.21
CA PHE A 523 -8.73 -26.91 17.23
C PHE A 523 -7.31 -26.39 17.27
N ASP A 524 -6.88 -25.83 16.15
CA ASP A 524 -5.53 -25.34 15.93
C ASP A 524 -5.47 -24.39 14.73
N ASP A 525 -4.32 -23.75 14.51
CA ASP A 525 -4.02 -22.89 13.35
C ASP A 525 -5.14 -21.89 13.04
N ILE A 526 -5.51 -21.05 14.02
CA ILE A 526 -6.38 -19.90 13.77
C ILE A 526 -5.58 -18.89 12.96
N LYS A 527 -5.96 -18.70 11.70
CA LYS A 527 -5.36 -17.71 10.80
C LYS A 527 -6.40 -16.68 10.38
N GLY A 528 -5.96 -15.46 10.10
CA GLY A 528 -6.83 -14.37 9.68
C GLY A 528 -6.05 -13.26 8.98
N PRO A 529 -6.71 -12.16 8.59
CA PRO A 529 -6.06 -11.06 7.88
C PRO A 529 -4.91 -10.47 8.71
N ASP A 530 -3.84 -10.06 8.03
CA ASP A 530 -2.77 -9.28 8.66
C ASP A 530 -3.33 -7.97 9.23
N ASN A 531 -3.30 -7.85 10.55
CA ASN A 531 -3.89 -6.76 11.31
C ASN A 531 -2.99 -5.54 11.44
N LYS A 532 -1.80 -5.52 10.85
CA LYS A 532 -0.97 -4.32 10.91
C LYS A 532 -1.61 -3.24 10.04
N SER A 533 -1.77 -2.04 10.59
CA SER A 533 -2.25 -0.85 9.86
C SER A 533 -1.37 -0.41 8.67
N GLY A 534 -0.38 -1.24 8.30
CA GLY A 534 0.68 -0.96 7.36
C GLY A 534 1.55 0.19 7.86
N THR A 535 2.85 0.12 7.67
CA THR A 535 3.71 1.30 7.85
C THR A 535 3.54 2.23 6.66
N LEU A 536 3.82 3.54 6.80
CA LEU A 536 3.87 4.41 5.62
C LEU A 536 4.98 3.93 4.67
N MET A 537 6.19 3.79 5.19
CA MET A 537 7.34 3.28 4.45
C MET A 537 7.21 1.77 4.30
N GLN A 538 7.43 1.26 3.10
CA GLN A 538 7.38 -0.17 2.77
C GLN A 538 8.79 -0.68 2.50
N ARG A 539 9.15 -1.86 3.02
CA ARG A 539 10.47 -2.46 2.75
C ARG A 539 10.68 -2.63 1.25
N VAL A 540 11.87 -2.32 0.77
CA VAL A 540 12.29 -2.53 -0.62
C VAL A 540 13.02 -3.87 -0.70
N GLY A 541 12.35 -4.87 -1.26
CA GLY A 541 12.87 -6.23 -1.37
C GLY A 541 12.72 -7.07 -0.09
N ASP A 542 13.05 -8.36 -0.20
CA ASP A 542 12.83 -9.33 0.89
C ASP A 542 13.95 -9.36 1.93
N GLY A 543 15.15 -8.90 1.57
CA GLY A 543 16.36 -8.97 2.40
C GLY A 543 17.03 -7.61 2.59
N PRO A 544 18.09 -7.57 3.42
CA PRO A 544 18.88 -6.36 3.60
C PRO A 544 19.65 -5.98 2.33
N VAL A 545 19.90 -4.68 2.15
CA VAL A 545 20.77 -4.13 1.09
C VAL A 545 22.24 -4.49 1.33
N LEU A 546 22.68 -4.43 2.59
CA LEU A 546 24.01 -4.86 3.03
C LEU A 546 23.87 -5.75 4.24
N THR A 547 24.60 -6.87 4.24
CA THR A 547 24.54 -7.87 5.32
C THR A 547 25.92 -8.35 5.73
N TYR A 548 25.94 -9.05 6.87
CA TYR A 548 27.09 -9.63 7.53
C TYR A 548 27.38 -11.05 7.00
N GLY A 549 28.45 -11.68 7.48
CA GLY A 549 28.75 -13.07 7.14
C GLY A 549 30.25 -13.37 7.08
N ALA A 550 30.59 -14.65 7.23
CA ALA A 550 31.99 -15.11 7.26
C ALA A 550 32.79 -14.76 6.01
N ASP A 551 32.13 -14.65 4.85
CA ASP A 551 32.75 -14.29 3.58
C ASP A 551 32.98 -12.77 3.41
N MET A 552 32.50 -11.96 4.35
CA MET A 552 32.67 -10.51 4.32
C MET A 552 34.06 -10.08 4.84
N PRO A 553 34.56 -8.91 4.42
CA PRO A 553 35.81 -8.35 4.92
C PRO A 553 35.87 -8.27 6.44
N ASP A 554 37.07 -8.48 7.01
CA ASP A 554 37.28 -8.57 8.46
C ASP A 554 36.63 -7.41 9.23
N TRP A 555 36.63 -6.20 8.69
CA TRP A 555 36.13 -4.99 9.37
C TRP A 555 34.61 -4.92 9.53
N ARG A 556 33.83 -5.72 8.77
CA ARG A 556 32.36 -5.65 8.71
C ARG A 556 31.64 -6.99 8.69
N ARG A 557 32.31 -8.06 9.11
CA ARG A 557 31.76 -9.42 8.99
C ARG A 557 30.72 -9.79 10.04
N GLU A 558 30.65 -9.04 11.15
CA GLU A 558 29.69 -9.29 12.22
C GLU A 558 28.44 -8.44 12.05
N HIS A 559 28.59 -7.16 11.70
CA HIS A 559 27.47 -6.24 11.50
C HIS A 559 27.79 -5.21 10.41
N ILE A 560 26.74 -4.73 9.73
CA ILE A 560 26.85 -3.58 8.80
C ILE A 560 25.56 -2.75 8.81
N ALA A 561 25.62 -1.53 9.37
CA ALA A 561 24.43 -0.75 9.72
C ALA A 561 24.74 0.74 9.95
N ASN A 562 23.74 1.52 10.38
CA ASN A 562 23.82 2.96 10.66
C ASN A 562 24.40 3.75 9.48
N ALA A 563 23.76 3.54 8.33
CA ALA A 563 24.09 4.21 7.08
C ALA A 563 23.72 5.70 7.14
N ALA A 564 24.61 6.53 6.60
CA ALA A 564 24.38 7.95 6.37
C ALA A 564 24.83 8.31 4.95
N ILE A 565 24.05 9.10 4.23
CA ILE A 565 24.27 9.38 2.82
C ILE A 565 24.80 10.80 2.65
N LEU A 566 25.68 10.99 1.68
CA LEU A 566 25.83 12.28 1.00
C LEU A 566 25.27 12.11 -0.40
N THR A 567 24.34 13.00 -0.75
CA THR A 567 23.79 13.10 -2.10
C THR A 567 24.86 13.57 -3.08
N PRO A 568 24.65 13.38 -4.40
CA PRO A 568 25.53 13.94 -5.42
C PRO A 568 25.77 15.44 -5.27
N ALA A 569 24.77 16.20 -4.80
CA ALA A 569 24.87 17.63 -4.58
C ALA A 569 25.83 18.00 -3.43
N GLU A 570 25.96 17.14 -2.42
CA GLU A 570 26.82 17.34 -1.26
C GLU A 570 28.21 16.73 -1.45
N SER A 571 28.29 15.65 -2.22
CA SER A 571 29.53 14.94 -2.48
C SER A 571 30.47 15.74 -3.41
N PRO A 572 31.76 15.90 -3.08
CA PRO A 572 32.69 16.63 -3.95
C PRO A 572 32.93 16.01 -5.33
N ASP A 573 32.66 14.71 -5.50
CA ASP A 573 32.81 13.98 -6.75
C ASP A 573 31.48 13.73 -7.50
N GLY A 574 30.37 14.28 -7.02
CA GLY A 574 29.05 14.12 -7.65
C GLY A 574 28.49 12.70 -7.58
N LYS A 575 28.96 11.87 -6.64
CA LYS A 575 28.51 10.49 -6.45
C LYS A 575 27.62 10.36 -5.24
N TRP A 576 26.71 9.39 -5.28
CA TRP A 576 26.09 8.93 -4.05
C TRP A 576 27.14 8.28 -3.17
N ARG A 577 27.24 8.71 -1.92
CA ARG A 577 28.17 8.16 -0.94
C ARG A 577 27.41 7.69 0.29
N MET A 578 27.66 6.45 0.70
CA MET A 578 27.12 5.89 1.93
C MET A 578 28.28 5.63 2.89
N TYR A 579 28.31 6.37 4.01
CA TYR A 579 29.14 6.03 5.15
C TYR A 579 28.35 5.10 6.06
N ILE A 580 29.01 4.07 6.57
CA ILE A 580 28.30 2.99 7.27
C ILE A 580 29.17 2.36 8.35
N ARG A 581 28.56 2.02 9.49
CA ARG A 581 29.21 1.24 10.55
C ARG A 581 29.41 -0.18 10.04
N GLY A 582 30.64 -0.66 10.09
CA GLY A 582 30.96 -2.08 10.01
C GLY A 582 31.55 -2.53 11.33
N SER A 583 31.10 -3.70 11.78
CA SER A 583 31.62 -4.35 12.97
C SER A 583 32.33 -5.64 12.59
N GLY A 584 33.50 -5.84 13.16
CA GLY A 584 34.29 -7.02 12.89
C GLY A 584 35.63 -6.96 13.61
N TYR A 585 36.69 -7.46 13.00
CA TYR A 585 37.97 -7.64 13.66
C TYR A 585 39.07 -6.80 13.02
N ASN A 586 39.94 -6.24 13.86
CA ASN A 586 41.18 -5.65 13.40
C ASN A 586 42.24 -6.74 13.11
N PRO A 587 43.41 -6.39 12.52
CA PRO A 587 44.46 -7.37 12.18
C PRO A 587 45.02 -8.18 13.37
N TYR A 588 44.72 -7.78 14.61
CA TYR A 588 45.12 -8.48 15.83
C TYR A 588 44.01 -9.38 16.41
N GLY A 589 42.85 -9.46 15.75
CA GLY A 589 41.73 -10.29 16.15
C GLY A 589 40.85 -9.66 17.25
N PHE A 590 40.99 -8.36 17.52
CA PHE A 590 40.09 -7.66 18.45
C PHE A 590 38.86 -7.15 17.72
N TYR A 591 37.70 -7.30 18.36
CA TYR A 591 36.43 -6.81 17.83
C TYR A 591 36.34 -5.29 17.95
N HIS A 592 36.00 -4.61 16.86
CA HIS A 592 35.87 -3.15 16.78
C HIS A 592 34.76 -2.75 15.81
N ASP A 593 34.12 -1.61 16.11
CA ASP A 593 33.27 -0.89 15.16
C ASP A 593 34.09 0.18 14.45
N GLN A 594 33.91 0.27 13.14
CA GLN A 594 34.66 1.12 12.23
C GLN A 594 33.73 1.66 11.15
N ILE A 595 34.13 2.71 10.42
CA ILE A 595 33.31 3.29 9.36
C ILE A 595 33.90 2.98 7.99
N GLY A 596 33.09 2.38 7.13
CA GLY A 596 33.39 2.22 5.72
C GLY A 596 32.66 3.23 4.84
N LEU A 597 33.04 3.24 3.58
CA LEU A 597 32.46 4.04 2.51
C LEU A 597 32.03 3.14 1.36
N PHE A 598 30.84 3.38 0.84
CA PHE A 598 30.32 2.80 -0.37
C PHE A 598 29.90 3.91 -1.34
N THR A 599 29.95 3.64 -2.64
CA THR A 599 29.64 4.61 -3.69
C THR A 599 28.74 4.05 -4.78
N GLN A 600 27.96 4.92 -5.41
CA GLN A 600 27.23 4.67 -6.66
C GLN A 600 27.30 5.92 -7.55
N GLU A 601 27.24 5.73 -8.87
CA GLU A 601 27.19 6.83 -9.82
C GLU A 601 25.81 7.51 -9.80
N MET A 602 25.75 8.82 -10.02
CA MET A 602 24.51 9.61 -9.96
C MET A 602 23.42 9.11 -10.92
N ASN A 603 23.77 8.83 -12.17
CA ASN A 603 22.81 8.52 -13.23
C ASN A 603 22.31 7.06 -13.22
N ASP A 604 22.98 6.18 -12.47
CA ASP A 604 22.67 4.75 -12.41
C ASP A 604 22.29 4.33 -10.97
N PHE A 605 21.88 5.30 -10.15
CA PHE A 605 21.66 5.08 -8.73
C PHE A 605 20.48 4.13 -8.49
N LYS A 606 20.73 3.11 -7.68
CA LYS A 606 19.75 2.12 -7.26
C LYS A 606 19.73 2.07 -5.73
N PRO A 607 18.66 2.53 -5.08
CA PRO A 607 18.55 2.52 -3.62
C PRO A 607 18.75 1.12 -2.99
N ALA A 608 18.20 0.07 -3.60
CA ALA A 608 18.41 -1.30 -3.15
C ALA A 608 19.80 -1.89 -3.50
N GLY A 609 20.69 -1.09 -4.07
CA GLY A 609 22.00 -1.51 -4.54
C GLY A 609 21.98 -2.16 -5.94
N PRO A 610 23.08 -2.81 -6.33
CA PRO A 610 24.28 -3.04 -5.54
C PRO A 610 25.09 -1.76 -5.29
N TRP A 611 25.72 -1.67 -4.13
CA TRP A 611 26.66 -0.61 -3.76
C TRP A 611 28.10 -1.03 -4.04
N THR A 612 28.96 -0.09 -4.48
CA THR A 612 30.39 -0.36 -4.68
C THR A 612 31.19 -0.02 -3.43
N GLU A 613 31.78 -1.03 -2.79
CA GLU A 613 32.63 -0.85 -1.61
C GLU A 613 33.93 -0.11 -1.95
N TYR A 614 34.31 0.89 -1.15
CA TYR A 614 35.57 1.59 -1.33
C TYR A 614 36.76 0.66 -0.98
N PRO A 615 37.74 0.48 -1.88
CA PRO A 615 38.78 -0.54 -1.69
C PRO A 615 39.68 -0.36 -0.47
N ALA A 616 39.79 0.87 0.05
CA ALA A 616 40.62 1.17 1.23
C ALA A 616 39.80 1.19 2.53
N ASN A 617 38.59 0.61 2.53
CA ASN A 617 37.81 0.48 3.74
C ASN A 617 38.55 -0.31 4.84
N PRO A 618 38.32 0.02 6.12
CA PRO A 618 37.47 1.13 6.58
C PRO A 618 38.13 2.50 6.38
N VAL A 619 37.36 3.50 5.94
CA VAL A 619 37.85 4.89 5.76
C VAL A 619 38.09 5.61 7.09
N ILE A 620 37.43 5.16 8.16
CA ILE A 620 37.72 5.58 9.54
C ILE A 620 37.84 4.35 10.42
N ALA A 621 39.07 4.01 10.77
CA ALA A 621 39.37 2.98 11.77
C ALA A 621 39.23 3.53 13.20
N HIS A 622 39.05 2.62 14.15
CA HIS A 622 39.05 2.96 15.58
C HIS A 622 40.34 3.66 15.99
N GLY A 623 40.25 4.45 17.07
CA GLY A 623 41.39 5.18 17.57
C GLY A 623 42.41 4.29 18.28
N GLU A 624 43.61 4.84 18.48
CA GLU A 624 44.65 4.23 19.30
C GLU A 624 44.25 4.27 20.79
N ALA A 625 44.85 3.39 21.59
CA ALA A 625 44.63 3.38 23.04
C ALA A 625 44.85 4.79 23.67
N GLY A 626 43.88 5.24 24.45
CA GLY A 626 43.85 6.56 25.07
C GLY A 626 43.15 7.67 24.25
N THR A 627 42.67 7.41 23.04
CA THR A 627 41.79 8.33 22.31
C THR A 627 40.32 8.16 22.73
N CYS A 628 39.45 9.07 22.29
CA CYS A 628 38.04 9.02 22.65
C CYS A 628 37.25 7.88 22.01
N ASP A 629 37.80 7.26 20.97
CA ASP A 629 37.23 6.20 20.15
C ASP A 629 38.13 4.97 20.10
N GLU A 630 38.90 4.74 21.18
CA GLU A 630 39.87 3.64 21.28
C GLU A 630 39.22 2.25 21.21
N LEU A 631 37.95 2.12 21.62
CA LEU A 631 37.23 0.85 21.58
C LEU A 631 36.36 0.73 20.34
N HIS A 632 35.51 1.72 20.07
CA HIS A 632 34.54 1.66 18.97
C HIS A 632 34.28 3.07 18.42
N LEU A 633 33.97 3.15 17.12
CA LEU A 633 33.23 4.27 16.56
C LEU A 633 32.03 3.78 15.75
N LEU A 634 30.89 4.42 15.95
CA LEU A 634 29.61 4.06 15.38
C LEU A 634 28.77 5.31 15.07
N ASP A 635 27.56 5.13 14.53
CA ASP A 635 26.55 6.16 14.25
C ASP A 635 27.06 7.31 13.36
N CYS A 636 27.01 7.10 12.05
CA CYS A 636 27.57 8.02 11.05
C CYS A 636 26.77 9.32 10.96
N ALA A 637 27.43 10.47 11.05
CA ALA A 637 26.82 11.78 10.77
C ALA A 637 27.77 12.68 9.97
N PRO A 638 27.97 12.40 8.67
CA PRO A 638 28.71 13.28 7.78
C PRO A 638 27.94 14.59 7.55
N CYS A 639 28.66 15.70 7.51
CA CYS A 639 28.09 17.04 7.35
C CYS A 639 29.03 17.89 6.51
N VAL A 640 28.53 18.45 5.41
CA VAL A 640 29.32 19.29 4.50
C VAL A 640 29.18 20.75 4.90
N GLY A 641 30.29 21.40 5.25
CA GLY A 641 30.34 22.82 5.60
C GLY A 641 30.34 23.74 4.38
N ALA A 642 30.28 25.06 4.62
CA ALA A 642 30.19 26.08 3.55
C ALA A 642 31.30 26.03 2.49
N ASN A 643 32.51 25.56 2.82
CA ASN A 643 33.62 25.52 1.85
C ASN A 643 33.87 24.10 1.32
N GLY A 644 32.90 23.20 1.46
CA GLY A 644 33.01 21.80 1.02
C GLY A 644 33.86 20.93 1.95
N GLU A 645 34.28 21.44 3.11
CA GLU A 645 34.89 20.58 4.12
C GLU A 645 33.87 19.57 4.67
N VAL A 646 34.27 18.30 4.77
CA VAL A 646 33.40 17.26 5.34
C VAL A 646 33.78 17.09 6.82
N TRP A 647 32.83 17.38 7.69
CA TRP A 647 32.87 17.04 9.10
C TRP A 647 32.17 15.72 9.33
N PHE A 648 32.80 14.83 10.06
CA PHE A 648 32.22 13.53 10.39
C PHE A 648 31.98 13.49 11.88
N PHE A 649 30.72 13.60 12.29
CA PHE A 649 30.28 13.38 13.66
C PHE A 649 29.95 11.91 13.85
N TYR A 650 30.23 11.40 15.03
CA TYR A 650 30.05 9.98 15.32
C TYR A 650 29.99 9.71 16.82
N GLN A 651 29.49 8.53 17.15
CA GLN A 651 29.51 7.98 18.49
C GLN A 651 30.84 7.27 18.73
N ALA A 652 31.66 7.85 19.60
CA ALA A 652 32.92 7.29 20.05
C ALA A 652 32.72 6.47 21.34
N VAL A 653 33.46 5.38 21.50
CA VAL A 653 33.46 4.59 22.73
C VAL A 653 34.89 4.46 23.26
N ARG A 654 35.06 4.85 24.52
CA ARG A 654 36.32 4.81 25.26
C ARG A 654 36.23 3.99 26.54
N GLY A 655 37.39 3.70 27.14
CA GLY A 655 37.50 3.01 28.41
C GLY A 655 37.91 1.55 28.25
N THR A 656 37.37 0.69 29.12
CA THR A 656 37.61 -0.76 29.06
C THR A 656 36.34 -1.49 28.64
N LEU A 657 36.46 -2.76 28.24
CA LEU A 657 35.29 -3.58 27.92
C LEU A 657 34.25 -3.62 29.06
N ASP A 658 34.72 -3.59 30.31
CA ASP A 658 33.88 -3.63 31.52
C ASP A 658 33.39 -2.24 31.99
N ASN A 659 33.93 -1.15 31.42
CA ASN A 659 33.60 0.22 31.80
C ASN A 659 33.69 1.13 30.57
N LYS A 660 32.84 0.84 29.58
CA LYS A 660 32.71 1.60 28.34
C LYS A 660 31.96 2.90 28.59
N GLN A 661 32.37 3.95 27.91
CA GLN A 661 31.65 5.21 27.91
C GLN A 661 31.45 5.70 26.47
N GLY A 662 30.20 5.93 26.10
CA GLY A 662 29.82 6.54 24.83
C GLY A 662 29.97 8.06 24.87
N SER A 663 30.51 8.65 23.81
CA SER A 663 30.77 10.08 23.69
C SER A 663 30.50 10.55 22.26
N LEU A 664 29.94 11.74 22.09
CA LEU A 664 29.90 12.43 20.81
C LEU A 664 31.31 12.94 20.46
N ALA A 665 31.78 12.61 19.26
CA ALA A 665 33.06 13.06 18.73
C ALA A 665 32.93 13.55 17.29
N CYS A 666 33.98 14.19 16.78
CA CYS A 666 34.08 14.60 15.39
C CYS A 666 35.46 14.37 14.81
N ARG A 667 35.51 14.25 13.48
CA ARG A 667 36.72 14.30 12.65
C ARG A 667 36.51 15.23 11.47
N LYS A 668 37.60 15.76 10.93
CA LYS A 668 37.59 16.60 9.73
C LYS A 668 38.23 15.86 8.57
N SER A 669 37.61 15.90 7.40
CA SER A 669 38.26 15.55 6.14
C SER A 669 38.65 16.81 5.35
N THR A 670 39.80 16.71 4.68
CA THR A 670 40.31 17.74 3.75
C THR A 670 40.48 17.21 2.32
N ASP A 671 40.16 15.94 2.07
CA ASP A 671 40.25 15.29 0.76
C ASP A 671 38.87 14.89 0.23
N GLY A 672 37.83 15.60 0.71
CA GLY A 672 36.46 15.41 0.27
C GLY A 672 35.77 14.20 0.87
N GLY A 673 36.25 13.67 1.99
CA GLY A 673 35.59 12.59 2.77
C GLY A 673 36.21 11.20 2.62
N PHE A 674 37.42 11.08 2.07
CA PHE A 674 38.12 9.78 1.96
C PHE A 674 39.09 9.51 3.11
N GLY A 675 39.68 10.57 3.65
CA GLY A 675 40.60 10.56 4.77
C GLY A 675 40.19 11.57 5.84
N PHE A 676 40.41 11.20 7.10
CA PHE A 676 39.93 11.95 8.26
C PHE A 676 41.05 12.20 9.28
N SER A 677 40.96 13.33 9.98
CA SER A 677 41.81 13.66 11.11
C SER A 677 41.66 12.68 12.27
N ALA A 678 42.51 12.80 13.28
CA ALA A 678 42.29 12.15 14.57
C ALA A 678 40.96 12.60 15.22
N GLY A 679 40.35 11.70 15.98
CA GLY A 679 39.09 11.94 16.69
C GLY A 679 39.20 13.03 17.74
N LYS A 680 38.21 13.92 17.78
CA LYS A 680 38.10 14.97 18.80
C LYS A 680 36.77 14.81 19.54
N MET A 681 36.87 14.49 20.83
CA MET A 681 35.69 14.39 21.70
C MET A 681 35.02 15.75 21.87
N LEU A 682 33.71 15.79 21.68
CA LEU A 682 32.89 16.98 21.84
C LEU A 682 32.13 16.96 23.16
N ARG A 683 31.52 15.81 23.50
CA ARG A 683 30.73 15.65 24.72
C ARG A 683 30.70 14.20 25.15
N ASP A 684 30.79 13.97 26.45
CA ASP A 684 30.83 12.65 27.04
C ASP A 684 29.44 12.23 27.58
N GLY A 685 29.14 10.93 27.58
CA GLY A 685 27.88 10.38 28.09
C GLY A 685 26.65 10.65 27.22
N VAL A 686 26.84 10.82 25.91
CA VAL A 686 25.78 11.08 24.93
C VAL A 686 25.95 10.20 23.69
N GLY A 687 24.88 10.00 22.93
CA GLY A 687 24.83 9.23 21.68
C GLY A 687 24.78 10.14 20.46
N CYS A 688 25.60 9.94 19.42
CA CYS A 688 25.47 10.70 18.17
C CYS A 688 24.15 10.37 17.44
N SER A 689 23.57 11.34 16.72
CA SER A 689 22.42 11.11 15.86
C SER A 689 22.65 11.66 14.46
N ASP A 690 22.74 12.98 14.32
CA ASP A 690 22.94 13.61 13.01
C ASP A 690 23.53 15.02 13.11
N ALA A 691 23.96 15.60 11.99
CA ALA A 691 24.46 16.96 11.92
C ALA A 691 24.13 17.67 10.60
N VAL A 692 23.54 18.86 10.69
CA VAL A 692 23.17 19.69 9.53
C VAL A 692 23.96 20.99 9.53
N TYR A 693 24.45 21.40 8.37
CA TYR A 693 25.01 22.74 8.16
C TYR A 693 23.98 23.63 7.49
N HIS A 694 23.59 24.71 8.16
CA HIS A 694 22.60 25.65 7.65
C HIS A 694 22.88 27.05 8.17
N ASP A 695 22.70 28.07 7.32
CA ASP A 695 22.86 29.50 7.66
C ASP A 695 24.14 29.84 8.44
N GLY A 696 25.27 29.27 8.00
CA GLY A 696 26.58 29.55 8.59
C GLY A 696 26.89 28.77 9.86
N LYS A 697 26.01 27.87 10.30
CA LYS A 697 26.11 27.14 11.58
C LYS A 697 25.92 25.65 11.40
N TYR A 698 26.50 24.91 12.33
CA TYR A 698 26.30 23.47 12.50
C TYR A 698 25.26 23.24 13.59
N TYR A 699 24.27 22.40 13.27
CA TYR A 699 23.23 21.90 14.15
C TYR A 699 23.53 20.43 14.42
N ILE A 700 24.07 20.12 15.59
CA ILE A 700 24.58 18.79 15.92
C ILE A 700 23.62 18.13 16.91
N TYR A 701 22.93 17.08 16.48
CA TYR A 701 21.92 16.35 17.24
C TYR A 701 22.52 15.13 17.93
N TYR A 702 22.12 14.92 19.19
CA TYR A 702 22.59 13.79 19.97
C TYR A 702 21.56 13.35 21.03
N GLY A 703 21.52 12.05 21.28
CA GLY A 703 20.77 11.42 22.36
C GLY A 703 21.38 11.70 23.73
N TYR A 704 20.55 12.07 24.69
CA TYR A 704 20.95 12.33 26.08
C TYR A 704 20.09 11.51 27.04
N GLY A 705 20.72 10.58 27.76
CA GLY A 705 20.06 9.81 28.82
C GLY A 705 19.86 10.65 30.08
N TYR A 706 18.67 10.62 30.66
CA TYR A 706 18.33 11.40 31.86
C TYR A 706 17.26 10.71 32.72
N GLY A 707 17.07 11.23 33.95
CA GLY A 707 16.02 10.76 34.87
C GLY A 707 16.12 9.27 35.19
N ASP A 708 14.96 8.61 35.31
CA ASP A 708 14.82 7.17 35.57
C ASP A 708 15.05 6.32 34.28
N GLY A 709 16.12 6.64 33.54
CA GLY A 709 16.50 5.97 32.30
C GLY A 709 15.59 6.29 31.12
N GLN A 710 15.32 7.58 30.87
CA GLN A 710 14.69 8.07 29.65
C GLN A 710 15.74 8.65 28.69
N LEU A 711 15.44 8.67 27.39
CA LEU A 711 16.35 9.14 26.35
C LEU A 711 15.68 10.23 25.50
N LYS A 712 16.25 11.44 25.50
CA LYS A 712 15.77 12.61 24.71
C LYS A 712 16.78 13.01 23.66
N ILE A 713 16.38 13.87 22.72
CA ILE A 713 17.27 14.46 21.72
C ILE A 713 17.58 15.92 22.10
N ASP A 714 18.87 16.22 22.17
CA ASP A 714 19.39 17.59 22.29
C ASP A 714 20.07 18.00 20.97
N CYS A 715 20.08 19.31 20.68
CA CYS A 715 20.81 19.91 19.57
C CYS A 715 21.77 20.97 20.08
N ALA A 716 23.02 20.92 19.63
CA ALA A 716 24.03 21.96 19.84
C ALA A 716 24.22 22.78 18.56
N VAL A 717 24.03 24.10 18.67
CA VAL A 717 24.22 25.04 17.56
C VAL A 717 25.56 25.78 17.73
N THR A 718 26.46 25.65 16.75
CA THR A 718 27.81 26.23 16.80
C THR A 718 28.30 26.67 15.43
N SER A 719 29.16 27.69 15.37
CA SER A 719 29.93 28.02 14.16
C SER A 719 31.28 27.29 14.09
N ASN A 720 31.70 26.66 15.19
CA ASN A 720 32.91 25.87 15.27
C ASN A 720 32.56 24.41 15.59
N PRO A 721 32.57 23.51 14.59
CA PRO A 721 32.16 22.11 14.76
C PRO A 721 33.17 21.30 15.60
N GLU A 722 34.38 21.81 15.84
CA GLU A 722 35.40 21.10 16.62
C GLU A 722 35.22 21.21 18.15
N THR A 723 34.25 22.00 18.63
CA THR A 723 34.01 22.16 20.07
C THR A 723 32.60 22.64 20.33
N LEU A 724 31.99 22.16 21.42
CA LEU A 724 30.71 22.68 21.92
C LEU A 724 30.88 23.80 22.95
N ALA A 725 32.12 24.26 23.20
CA ALA A 725 32.36 25.38 24.11
C ALA A 725 31.73 26.66 23.55
N GLY A 726 30.72 27.18 24.26
CA GLY A 726 29.95 28.35 23.84
C GLY A 726 28.85 28.06 22.80
N ALA A 727 28.58 26.78 22.51
CA ALA A 727 27.42 26.40 21.70
C ALA A 727 26.11 26.66 22.44
N ASP A 728 25.05 26.98 21.69
CA ASP A 728 23.68 27.03 22.20
C ASP A 728 23.11 25.60 22.19
N ILE A 729 22.82 25.06 23.37
CA ILE A 729 22.39 23.66 23.54
C ILE A 729 20.96 23.63 24.05
N ARG A 730 20.08 22.95 23.32
CA ARG A 730 18.65 22.86 23.62
C ARG A 730 18.15 21.44 23.53
N THR A 731 17.18 21.09 24.35
CA THR A 731 16.37 19.90 24.12
C THR A 731 15.35 20.19 23.04
N VAL A 732 15.37 19.35 22.00
CA VAL A 732 14.57 19.54 20.80
C VAL A 732 13.46 18.49 20.65
N LEU A 733 13.63 17.31 21.26
CA LEU A 733 12.59 16.29 21.31
C LEU A 733 12.62 15.52 22.64
N LEU A 734 11.48 15.40 23.30
CA LEU A 734 11.29 14.62 24.54
C LEU A 734 10.54 13.31 24.24
N PRO A 735 10.74 12.25 25.05
CA PRO A 735 9.85 11.09 25.09
C PRO A 735 8.39 11.46 25.39
N GLY A 736 7.46 10.71 24.81
CA GLY A 736 6.02 10.92 24.94
C GLY A 736 5.46 12.03 24.05
N GLY A 737 4.13 12.07 23.94
CA GLY A 737 3.41 12.99 23.06
C GLY A 737 3.43 12.60 21.59
N GLY A 738 4.00 11.44 21.25
CA GLY A 738 3.77 10.79 19.95
C GLY A 738 2.38 10.13 19.88
N PRO A 739 1.92 9.74 18.68
CA PRO A 739 0.65 9.03 18.49
C PRO A 739 0.60 7.73 19.30
N GLY A 740 -0.40 7.62 20.18
CA GLY A 740 -0.54 6.47 21.07
C GLY A 740 0.59 6.34 22.11
N ASP A 741 1.43 7.38 22.25
CA ASP A 741 2.52 7.41 23.23
C ASP A 741 3.53 6.25 23.06
N PHE A 742 3.72 5.80 21.82
CA PHE A 742 4.67 4.73 21.46
C PHE A 742 6.13 5.05 21.82
N ASP A 743 6.44 6.31 22.14
CA ASP A 743 7.78 6.83 22.38
C ASP A 743 7.98 7.35 23.83
N LEU A 744 7.20 6.83 24.79
CA LEU A 744 7.22 7.28 26.20
C LEU A 744 8.55 7.05 26.94
N LYS A 745 9.35 6.06 26.51
CA LYS A 745 10.61 5.71 27.17
C LYS A 745 11.81 6.36 26.51
N SER A 746 11.86 6.34 25.18
CA SER A 746 13.01 6.83 24.42
C SER A 746 12.60 7.47 23.10
N VAL A 747 13.33 8.53 22.73
CA VAL A 747 13.46 9.05 21.37
C VAL A 747 14.95 9.23 21.08
N ASN A 748 15.46 8.69 19.97
CA ASN A 748 16.88 8.79 19.59
C ASN A 748 17.10 8.52 18.09
N GLY A 749 18.37 8.37 17.69
CA GLY A 749 18.77 7.90 16.35
C GLY A 749 18.25 8.79 15.24
N SER A 750 18.09 10.08 15.54
CA SER A 750 17.34 10.99 14.69
C SER A 750 18.12 11.37 13.45
N ARG A 751 17.47 11.37 12.29
CA ARG A 751 18.04 11.75 10.99
C ARG A 751 17.25 12.91 10.40
N ILE A 752 17.95 13.96 10.00
CA ILE A 752 17.36 15.22 9.54
C ILE A 752 17.46 15.30 8.03
N PHE A 753 16.32 15.57 7.38
CA PHE A 753 16.26 15.71 5.93
C PHE A 753 15.32 16.83 5.52
N ARG A 754 15.42 17.20 4.25
CA ARG A 754 14.56 18.19 3.60
C ARG A 754 14.13 17.64 2.24
N LEU A 755 12.93 18.00 1.83
CA LEU A 755 12.33 17.55 0.57
C LEU A 755 12.35 18.69 -0.45
N ASP A 756 12.52 18.33 -1.71
CA ASP A 756 12.56 19.31 -2.79
C ASP A 756 11.22 20.05 -2.89
N GLY A 757 11.24 21.38 -2.99
CA GLY A 757 10.01 22.17 -3.04
C GLY A 757 9.20 22.24 -1.74
N VAL A 758 9.67 21.68 -0.62
CA VAL A 758 8.99 21.75 0.68
C VAL A 758 9.80 22.64 1.64
N ASP A 759 9.19 23.70 2.16
CA ASP A 759 9.80 24.61 3.13
C ASP A 759 9.64 24.11 4.58
N LYS A 760 10.08 22.88 4.83
CA LYS A 760 10.12 22.25 6.15
C LYS A 760 11.36 21.39 6.29
N TRP A 761 11.86 21.30 7.51
CA TRP A 761 12.79 20.27 7.94
C TRP A 761 12.03 19.10 8.53
N PHE A 762 12.50 17.89 8.27
CA PHE A 762 11.92 16.66 8.81
C PHE A 762 12.98 15.92 9.63
N MET A 763 12.51 15.26 10.68
CA MET A 763 13.31 14.42 11.56
C MET A 763 12.64 13.06 11.60
N VAL A 764 13.28 12.03 11.04
CA VAL A 764 12.95 10.65 11.43
C VAL A 764 13.57 10.40 12.79
N TYR A 765 12.81 9.84 13.73
CA TYR A 765 13.33 9.44 15.03
C TYR A 765 12.83 8.04 15.38
N GLN A 766 13.67 7.28 16.07
CA GLN A 766 13.30 5.97 16.61
C GLN A 766 12.65 6.16 17.98
N GLY A 767 11.65 5.35 18.31
CA GLY A 767 10.95 5.43 19.59
C GLY A 767 10.66 4.07 20.20
N SER A 768 10.55 4.07 21.54
CA SER A 768 10.04 2.94 22.30
C SER A 768 9.33 3.44 23.56
N ASP A 769 8.29 2.71 23.98
CA ASP A 769 7.58 2.88 25.24
C ASP A 769 8.14 1.98 26.35
N ARG A 770 8.93 0.97 25.98
CA ARG A 770 9.49 -0.06 26.88
C ARG A 770 10.97 0.11 27.15
N HIS A 771 11.76 0.36 26.11
CA HIS A 771 13.21 0.23 26.16
C HIS A 771 13.93 1.56 26.04
N PHE A 772 15.06 1.65 26.75
CA PHE A 772 15.97 2.78 26.61
C PHE A 772 16.65 2.79 25.24
N ASP A 773 17.02 1.63 24.72
CA ASP A 773 17.77 1.46 23.47
C ASP A 773 17.50 0.07 22.85
N PHE A 774 16.26 -0.13 22.40
CA PHE A 774 15.78 -1.27 21.60
C PHE A 774 14.43 -0.90 20.95
N PRO A 775 14.43 0.11 20.06
CA PRO A 775 13.22 0.62 19.41
C PRO A 775 12.62 -0.37 18.41
N ASP A 776 11.29 -0.39 18.35
CA ASP A 776 10.50 -1.19 17.44
C ASP A 776 9.85 -0.37 16.32
N ARG A 777 9.93 0.97 16.42
CA ARG A 777 9.21 1.89 15.54
C ARG A 777 10.01 3.16 15.24
N PHE A 778 9.95 3.61 13.98
CA PHE A 778 10.26 4.98 13.59
C PHE A 778 8.98 5.82 13.49
N HIS A 779 9.17 7.11 13.73
CA HIS A 779 8.15 8.13 13.46
C HIS A 779 8.82 9.45 13.08
N VAL A 780 8.03 10.46 12.73
CA VAL A 780 8.54 11.72 12.17
C VAL A 780 8.08 12.94 12.97
N ALA A 781 8.97 13.92 13.06
CA ALA A 781 8.66 15.29 13.47
C ALA A 781 9.08 16.28 12.37
N TYR A 782 8.47 17.46 12.33
CA TYR A 782 8.83 18.53 11.40
C TYR A 782 9.17 19.82 12.13
N SER A 783 9.97 20.68 11.48
CA SER A 783 10.47 21.95 12.03
C SER A 783 10.63 23.01 10.95
N ASP A 784 10.49 24.27 11.34
CA ASP A 784 10.78 25.45 10.52
C ASP A 784 12.21 25.98 10.74
N ASP A 785 12.81 25.70 11.89
CA ASP A 785 14.01 26.40 12.38
C ASP A 785 15.11 25.46 12.86
N LEU A 786 14.97 24.15 12.63
CA LEU A 786 15.83 23.06 13.10
C LEU A 786 15.86 22.86 14.64
N LEU A 787 15.15 23.68 15.42
CA LEU A 787 15.22 23.69 16.89
C LEU A 787 13.89 23.39 17.56
N THR A 788 12.79 23.77 16.92
CA THR A 788 11.44 23.61 17.42
C THR A 788 10.75 22.54 16.58
N TRP A 789 10.51 21.38 17.17
CA TRP A 789 10.02 20.20 16.46
C TRP A 789 8.60 19.83 16.87
N THR A 790 7.76 19.53 15.89
CA THR A 790 6.39 19.04 16.08
C THR A 790 6.29 17.58 15.65
N LYS A 791 6.00 16.68 16.59
CA LYS A 791 5.76 15.25 16.28
C LYS A 791 4.49 15.10 15.45
N VAL A 792 4.57 14.36 14.35
CA VAL A 792 3.42 14.05 13.51
C VAL A 792 2.40 13.21 14.28
N GLN A 793 1.15 13.65 14.34
CA GLN A 793 0.06 12.95 15.05
C GLN A 793 -0.73 12.02 14.12
N ASN A 794 -0.03 11.03 13.55
CA ASN A 794 -0.63 10.00 12.72
C ASN A 794 -0.56 8.63 13.43
N PRO A 795 -1.69 7.95 13.68
CA PRO A 795 -1.68 6.63 14.32
C PRO A 795 -0.96 5.58 13.47
N ARG A 796 -1.01 5.69 12.13
CA ARG A 796 -0.27 4.81 11.22
C ARG A 796 1.24 5.04 11.41
N PRO A 797 2.05 4.04 11.76
CA PRO A 797 3.50 4.20 11.94
C PRO A 797 4.21 4.69 10.68
N PHE A 798 5.31 5.42 10.84
CA PHE A 798 6.18 5.74 9.70
C PHE A 798 6.85 4.46 9.19
N PHE A 799 7.45 3.68 10.09
CA PHE A 799 8.04 2.37 9.82
C PHE A 799 8.17 1.57 11.12
N GLU A 800 8.19 0.23 11.02
CA GLU A 800 8.32 -0.69 12.15
C GLU A 800 9.26 -1.85 11.81
N ARG A 801 9.84 -2.46 12.85
CA ARG A 801 10.63 -3.70 12.75
C ARG A 801 9.87 -4.83 12.05
N GLY A 802 10.61 -5.84 11.61
CA GLY A 802 10.06 -6.95 10.82
C GLY A 802 9.03 -7.77 11.58
N ASP A 803 8.24 -8.58 10.87
CA ASP A 803 7.45 -9.61 11.53
C ASP A 803 8.35 -10.65 12.20
N ALA A 804 7.79 -11.42 13.14
CA ALA A 804 8.52 -12.53 13.73
C ALA A 804 9.05 -13.46 12.64
N GLY A 805 10.29 -13.93 12.80
CA GLY A 805 10.99 -14.75 11.80
C GLY A 805 11.75 -13.97 10.72
N ARG A 806 11.53 -12.65 10.57
CA ARG A 806 12.27 -11.82 9.61
C ARG A 806 13.65 -11.44 10.16
N TRP A 807 14.60 -11.17 9.26
CA TRP A 807 15.97 -10.79 9.62
C TRP A 807 16.05 -9.52 10.50
N ASP A 808 15.08 -8.61 10.38
CA ASP A 808 14.96 -7.37 11.18
C ASP A 808 13.85 -7.43 12.24
N GLN A 809 13.54 -8.64 12.75
CA GLN A 809 12.49 -8.85 13.75
C GLN A 809 12.79 -8.30 15.16
N GLY A 810 14.03 -7.88 15.43
CA GLY A 810 14.46 -7.33 16.72
C GLY A 810 14.28 -5.81 16.78
N GLY A 811 15.35 -5.02 16.94
CA GLY A 811 15.26 -3.56 16.97
C GLY A 811 15.55 -2.89 15.62
N ILE A 812 15.12 -1.64 15.47
CA ILE A 812 15.41 -0.81 14.28
C ILE A 812 16.00 0.56 14.63
N TRP A 813 17.15 0.92 14.06
CA TRP A 813 17.84 2.17 14.35
C TRP A 813 18.16 2.97 13.08
N PHE A 814 18.36 4.28 13.25
CA PHE A 814 19.07 5.10 12.26
C PHE A 814 18.37 5.16 10.87
N GLY A 815 17.11 5.63 10.84
CA GLY A 815 16.31 5.77 9.63
C GLY A 815 16.72 6.97 8.76
N GLU A 816 17.76 6.80 7.93
CA GLU A 816 18.32 7.82 7.04
C GLU A 816 17.49 7.98 5.77
N VAL A 817 16.88 9.16 5.57
CA VAL A 817 15.93 9.42 4.47
C VAL A 817 16.52 10.36 3.42
N PHE A 818 16.26 10.05 2.15
CA PHE A 818 16.53 10.93 1.02
C PHE A 818 15.41 10.82 -0.03
N GLU A 819 15.28 11.84 -0.86
CA GLU A 819 14.33 11.89 -1.98
C GLU A 819 15.01 11.49 -3.29
N LEU A 820 14.30 10.73 -4.13
CA LEU A 820 14.67 10.44 -5.52
C LEU A 820 13.39 10.35 -6.36
N ASP A 821 13.26 11.23 -7.34
CA ASP A 821 12.15 11.24 -8.32
C ASP A 821 10.75 11.13 -7.68
N GLY A 822 10.46 11.96 -6.67
CA GLY A 822 9.17 11.96 -5.97
C GLY A 822 8.97 10.79 -4.99
N THR A 823 9.95 9.91 -4.84
CA THR A 823 9.92 8.81 -3.87
C THR A 823 10.89 9.09 -2.73
N LEU A 824 10.42 8.89 -1.50
CA LEU A 824 11.27 8.86 -0.32
C LEU A 824 11.84 7.46 -0.13
N TYR A 825 13.14 7.37 0.04
CA TYR A 825 13.82 6.15 0.43
C TYR A 825 14.43 6.33 1.81
N MET A 826 14.41 5.26 2.61
CA MET A 826 15.04 5.20 3.93
C MET A 826 15.98 4.02 3.99
N TYR A 827 17.25 4.26 4.34
CA TYR A 827 18.10 3.20 4.86
C TYR A 827 17.92 3.11 6.37
N TYR A 828 17.88 1.89 6.90
CA TYR A 828 17.72 1.68 8.34
C TYR A 828 18.58 0.51 8.81
N GLU A 829 19.04 0.56 10.05
CA GLU A 829 19.56 -0.61 10.76
C GLU A 829 18.37 -1.50 11.12
N GLY A 830 18.37 -2.74 10.62
CA GLY A 830 17.53 -3.81 11.14
C GLY A 830 18.39 -4.80 11.91
N TRP A 831 18.05 -5.05 13.17
CA TRP A 831 18.75 -6.02 14.01
C TRP A 831 17.86 -7.24 14.26
N GLY A 832 18.43 -8.42 14.11
CA GLY A 832 17.74 -9.67 14.37
C GLY A 832 18.41 -10.84 13.66
N CYS A 833 17.67 -11.93 13.55
CA CYS A 833 18.06 -13.11 12.79
C CYS A 833 16.83 -13.70 12.13
N GLU A 834 17.00 -14.51 11.08
CA GLU A 834 15.88 -15.22 10.46
C GLU A 834 15.44 -16.41 11.32
N GLY A 835 14.14 -16.71 11.30
CA GLY A 835 13.55 -17.84 12.02
C GLY A 835 13.05 -17.52 13.43
N SER A 836 12.52 -18.52 14.11
CA SER A 836 11.88 -18.37 15.42
C SER A 836 12.88 -17.99 16.50
N VAL A 837 12.49 -17.06 17.37
CA VAL A 837 13.25 -16.65 18.57
C VAL A 837 12.34 -16.77 19.80
N PRO A 838 12.88 -17.11 20.99
CA PRO A 838 12.05 -17.35 22.18
C PRO A 838 11.22 -16.15 22.62
N ASP A 839 11.81 -14.96 22.59
CA ASP A 839 11.15 -13.69 22.87
C ASP A 839 11.83 -12.59 22.04
N ARG A 840 11.11 -12.05 21.07
CA ARG A 840 11.62 -10.98 20.20
C ARG A 840 11.61 -9.60 20.87
N ASP A 841 10.92 -9.46 21.99
CA ASP A 841 10.90 -8.24 22.82
C ASP A 841 12.02 -8.24 23.87
N GLU A 842 12.73 -9.36 24.04
CA GLU A 842 13.97 -9.38 24.81
C GLU A 842 15.07 -8.63 24.04
N PRO A 843 15.59 -7.50 24.56
CA PRO A 843 16.64 -6.77 23.88
C PRO A 843 17.90 -7.63 23.71
N TYR A 844 18.45 -7.64 22.50
CA TYR A 844 19.71 -8.30 22.19
C TYR A 844 19.69 -9.83 22.40
N PHE A 845 18.59 -10.49 22.04
CA PHE A 845 18.49 -11.95 21.99
C PHE A 845 19.63 -12.63 21.20
N ALA A 846 19.86 -13.91 21.52
CA ALA A 846 20.98 -14.67 20.96
C ALA A 846 20.88 -14.82 19.43
N GLY A 847 22.00 -14.62 18.74
CA GLY A 847 22.12 -14.80 17.29
C GLY A 847 21.69 -13.61 16.45
N GLY A 848 21.24 -12.49 17.05
CA GLY A 848 20.89 -11.30 16.31
C GLY A 848 22.11 -10.51 15.81
N HIS A 849 21.99 -9.94 14.61
CA HIS A 849 23.00 -9.13 13.95
C HIS A 849 22.39 -7.89 13.30
N SER A 850 23.12 -6.77 13.28
CA SER A 850 22.71 -5.59 12.52
C SER A 850 23.02 -5.76 11.02
N SER A 851 22.01 -5.54 10.18
CA SER A 851 22.11 -5.37 8.72
C SER A 851 21.46 -4.07 8.29
N THR A 852 21.72 -3.62 7.06
CA THR A 852 21.13 -2.40 6.50
C THR A 852 19.97 -2.75 5.58
N GLY A 853 18.76 -2.35 5.96
CA GLY A 853 17.57 -2.45 5.11
C GLY A 853 17.34 -1.19 4.28
N CYS A 854 16.40 -1.28 3.34
CA CYS A 854 15.87 -0.14 2.59
C CYS A 854 14.34 -0.19 2.64
N ALA A 855 13.70 0.98 2.76
CA ALA A 855 12.27 1.14 2.67
C ALA A 855 11.92 2.37 1.83
N SER A 856 10.71 2.44 1.28
CA SER A 856 10.26 3.55 0.45
C SER A 856 8.81 3.95 0.69
N ALA A 857 8.48 5.22 0.42
CA ALA A 857 7.11 5.71 0.28
C ALA A 857 7.06 6.82 -0.76
N ASP A 858 5.90 7.00 -1.38
CA ASP A 858 5.64 8.17 -2.22
C ASP A 858 5.67 9.47 -1.38
N LYS A 859 6.25 10.53 -1.93
CA LYS A 859 6.38 11.83 -1.27
C LYS A 859 5.02 12.47 -0.97
N THR A 860 4.06 12.37 -1.89
CA THR A 860 2.71 12.92 -1.69
C THR A 860 2.02 12.18 -0.55
N ALA A 861 2.13 10.85 -0.53
CA ALA A 861 1.63 10.03 0.56
C ALA A 861 2.29 10.38 1.91
N PHE A 862 3.59 10.69 1.92
CA PHE A 862 4.29 11.16 3.11
C PHE A 862 3.78 12.51 3.62
N LEU A 863 3.64 13.52 2.75
CA LEU A 863 3.15 14.84 3.15
C LEU A 863 1.71 14.77 3.67
N LYS A 864 0.86 13.97 3.01
CA LYS A 864 -0.49 13.61 3.48
C LYS A 864 -0.47 12.95 4.85
N TRP A 865 0.41 11.98 5.02
CA TRP A 865 0.58 11.29 6.29
C TRP A 865 1.03 12.25 7.40
N CYS A 866 1.87 13.25 7.08
CA CYS A 866 2.27 14.33 7.98
C CYS A 866 1.17 15.37 8.24
N ARG A 867 0.11 15.42 7.42
CA ARG A 867 -0.92 16.48 7.37
C ARG A 867 -0.32 17.85 7.01
N LEU A 868 0.57 17.86 6.04
CA LEU A 868 1.28 19.05 5.55
C LEU A 868 1.04 19.30 4.05
N GLU A 869 -0.09 18.81 3.52
CA GLU A 869 -0.57 19.11 2.17
C GLU A 869 -0.84 20.61 1.96
#